data_AF-A0A7H8QSI2-F1
#
_entry.id   AF-A0A7H8QSI2-F1
#
_cell.length_a   1.000
_cell.length_b   1.000
_cell.length_c   1.000
_cell.angle_alpha   90.00
_cell.angle_beta   90.00
_cell.angle_gamma   90.00
#
_symmetry.space_group_name_H-M   'P 1'
#
loop_
_entity.id
_entity.type
_entity.pdbx_description
1 polymer ?
#
loop_
_entity_poly.entity_id
_entity_poly.type
_entity_poly.pdbx_seq_one_letter_code
_entity_poly.pdbx_strand_id
1 'polypeptide(L)'
;MSLTRSTAPLVWIDCEMTGLDSETDQILQICCFVTDAQLQLLEPNGFETIIHQPKSSLDTMSQWCIDTHGKSGLTDAVLASTTDAATAAAELLAYIKQHVPEQRTAILAGNSIHADRAFLAKGPYAKVLEWLHYRLLDVSTLKEAARRWGSEELLRDAPPKRELHLARDDILESIAEMKYYRDKLQWLAMWFRFERPGPFQETTRVEIGIFFHAGPIMGFTTVQSRHTISQILPKVLTFAMTENSIQQVVLRDDVLVVQASITTDFKIGVTNAACLSHNGSSQVLYRGHTSHGLPIYPDSNLSNPTLRKTDCLDWGDDPIVPENASSISVRSQHPRLFAPIYKWHRLPFLIQQDPYLKKWNESIFQHAELYYQMPPVQYLPDGGLNGSGILDCARQIQRRVKHWAYAYRMSNDTRWVNRTWEELLVASGNSSQYFGVAGDNWNTQHWLDVGELLTAFAIAYDWLYDIWTNDQRDSVMWSIISLGLNKGYEAYESNMWFLFVEGNWNCVTNAGIINGALAIYNEDPTGIAAKLLGLAIPNAQQHCAQAVHSDGTWTETPDYWYFGVQGHAQMSSALLTATGRPEKFTATANAMLFYGDQFDNANFSSAESPWVSMRSSWTDTTGLFVAMKAGPAVGHQTHSNIDAGDFVLDALGERWAGELCQASYLSTGYFSSDNQNSTRWLYYRTRTEGQNTIVYNGSNQVVDARPSSIRFETTGNAQTGPVSLSKQDSAVYWVVNLTTLYGGVLIERGIRLFNGRSQVLLQDEITEATSACQWRMHTNATIKYKKGGIAADLFLNGKSLTATIQSPLGLTFRTVEATRGESSPDLPEGETDPENSGMRCSDGSEESGTPCSRCRRQKLPCVYSAPFHRVHKRKRMEELEEEASILRRELQVTRTQDTQNYEATEARSIDGLEIGSSIIDHCFKLFFRDYHPLLPVLDPTITPNLLYGKSQVLFWVIVSIGARKNLAHPNLITALSPRISPLVLASLSTRAKPLQVIEAVLLLMEWPFPSNPYQSEPSFVLSGALVHMAMQNGLHTPYLGKEIPKLEAQSSFFESSTVERTRLWVYVVIVYQRSCSGCGYPPLLSADAYTDQEQLKSILLQLPTDLQVQLQLSNIMAGAQRIFVQFNSQKLTIQ
;
A
#
# COMPACT_ATOMS: atom_id res chain seq x y z
N MET A 1 -34.97 -22.35 -21.79
CA MET A 1 -34.06 -23.34 -22.41
C MET A 1 -32.64 -22.89 -22.16
N SER A 2 -31.76 -23.74 -21.62
CA SER A 2 -30.34 -23.42 -21.58
C SER A 2 -29.81 -23.35 -23.02
N LEU A 3 -29.03 -22.32 -23.34
CA LEU A 3 -28.34 -22.23 -24.63
C LEU A 3 -27.24 -23.30 -24.66
N THR A 4 -27.47 -24.40 -25.37
CA THR A 4 -26.43 -25.39 -25.70
C THR A 4 -25.66 -24.90 -26.92
N ARG A 5 -24.35 -25.20 -26.97
CA ARG A 5 -23.53 -24.86 -28.15
C ARG A 5 -24.08 -25.65 -29.35
N SER A 6 -24.38 -24.95 -30.44
CA SER A 6 -24.76 -25.58 -31.71
C SER A 6 -23.50 -25.92 -32.49
N THR A 7 -23.45 -27.13 -33.04
CA THR A 7 -22.42 -27.57 -34.00
C THR A 7 -22.96 -27.61 -35.43
N ALA A 8 -24.18 -27.11 -35.66
CA ALA A 8 -24.80 -27.16 -36.97
C ALA A 8 -24.07 -26.25 -37.98
N PRO A 9 -24.01 -26.65 -39.27
CA PRO A 9 -23.38 -25.84 -40.32
C PRO A 9 -24.06 -24.47 -40.53
N LEU A 10 -23.33 -23.55 -41.15
CA LEU A 10 -23.83 -22.27 -41.63
C LEU A 10 -23.80 -22.27 -43.16
N VAL A 11 -24.90 -21.87 -43.77
CA VAL A 11 -25.04 -21.80 -45.23
C VAL A 11 -24.98 -20.34 -45.65
N TRP A 12 -23.89 -19.97 -46.30
CA TRP A 12 -23.59 -18.61 -46.76
C TRP A 12 -24.04 -18.45 -48.19
N ILE A 13 -24.98 -17.54 -48.45
CA ILE A 13 -25.49 -17.28 -49.81
C ILE A 13 -25.44 -15.78 -50.07
N ASP A 14 -25.06 -15.42 -51.29
CA ASP A 14 -25.10 -14.07 -51.82
C ASP A 14 -25.57 -14.16 -53.26
N CYS A 15 -26.47 -13.24 -53.63
CA CYS A 15 -27.05 -13.15 -54.96
C CYS A 15 -26.68 -11.81 -55.57
N GLU A 16 -26.29 -11.83 -56.84
CA GLU A 16 -26.32 -10.62 -57.66
C GLU A 16 -27.66 -10.56 -58.38
N MET A 17 -28.31 -9.40 -58.40
CA MET A 17 -29.65 -9.22 -58.96
C MET A 17 -29.70 -8.02 -59.92
N THR A 18 -30.82 -7.90 -60.65
CA THR A 18 -31.12 -6.71 -61.48
C THR A 18 -31.49 -5.48 -60.65
N GLY A 19 -31.77 -5.66 -59.35
CA GLY A 19 -32.17 -4.65 -58.39
C GLY A 19 -32.55 -5.30 -57.05
N LEU A 20 -33.12 -4.53 -56.11
CA LEU A 20 -33.37 -4.99 -54.73
C LEU A 20 -34.85 -5.33 -54.45
N ASP A 21 -35.75 -5.22 -55.43
CA ASP A 21 -37.17 -5.56 -55.26
C ASP A 21 -37.44 -7.01 -55.67
N SER A 22 -37.58 -7.89 -54.69
CA SER A 22 -37.84 -9.33 -54.90
C SER A 22 -39.14 -9.68 -55.64
N GLU A 23 -40.05 -8.73 -55.85
CA GLU A 23 -41.26 -8.95 -56.67
C GLU A 23 -41.01 -8.73 -58.17
N THR A 24 -40.06 -7.88 -58.53
CA THR A 24 -39.87 -7.42 -59.92
C THR A 24 -38.48 -7.72 -60.48
N ASP A 25 -37.46 -7.72 -59.63
CA ASP A 25 -36.07 -8.00 -59.99
C ASP A 25 -35.77 -9.51 -60.05
N GLN A 26 -34.73 -9.85 -60.80
CA GLN A 26 -34.31 -11.24 -61.05
C GLN A 26 -32.89 -11.50 -60.53
N ILE A 27 -32.64 -12.73 -60.04
CA ILE A 27 -31.30 -13.20 -59.69
C ILE A 27 -30.51 -13.46 -60.98
N LEU A 28 -29.30 -12.91 -61.05
CA LEU A 28 -28.32 -13.01 -62.13
C LEU A 28 -27.25 -14.06 -61.82
N GLN A 29 -26.79 -14.10 -60.57
CA GLN A 29 -25.78 -15.04 -60.10
C GLN A 29 -26.13 -15.44 -58.68
N ILE A 30 -25.86 -16.69 -58.33
CA ILE A 30 -25.97 -17.17 -56.96
C ILE A 30 -24.68 -17.91 -56.59
N CYS A 31 -24.14 -17.54 -55.43
CA CYS A 31 -23.00 -18.22 -54.86
C CYS A 31 -23.38 -18.78 -53.48
N CYS A 32 -22.83 -19.94 -53.14
CA CYS A 32 -23.11 -20.61 -51.87
C CYS A 32 -21.85 -21.30 -51.32
N PHE A 33 -21.52 -20.99 -50.08
CA PHE A 33 -20.51 -21.72 -49.31
C PHE A 33 -21.13 -22.30 -48.05
N VAL A 34 -20.68 -23.48 -47.64
CA VAL A 34 -21.08 -24.06 -46.35
C VAL A 34 -19.86 -24.07 -45.44
N THR A 35 -20.04 -23.55 -44.22
CA THR A 35 -19.03 -23.66 -43.18
C THR A 35 -19.52 -24.54 -42.04
N ASP A 36 -18.58 -25.11 -41.29
CA ASP A 36 -18.88 -25.59 -39.95
C ASP A 36 -19.22 -24.42 -38.99
N ALA A 37 -19.55 -24.75 -37.74
CA ALA A 37 -19.82 -23.77 -36.68
C ALA A 37 -18.58 -22.91 -36.31
N GLN A 38 -17.39 -23.32 -36.76
CA GLN A 38 -16.10 -22.64 -36.58
C GLN A 38 -15.70 -21.85 -37.84
N LEU A 39 -16.65 -21.59 -38.76
CA LEU A 39 -16.45 -20.79 -39.97
C LEU A 39 -15.39 -21.37 -40.93
N GLN A 40 -15.06 -22.65 -40.80
CA GLN A 40 -14.19 -23.34 -41.77
C GLN A 40 -15.02 -23.84 -42.94
N LEU A 41 -14.54 -23.57 -44.16
CA LEU A 41 -15.21 -24.02 -45.38
C LEU A 41 -15.20 -25.54 -45.43
N LEU A 42 -16.38 -26.14 -45.54
CA LEU A 42 -16.51 -27.59 -45.73
C LEU A 42 -16.09 -27.99 -47.15
N GLU A 43 -16.27 -27.07 -48.10
CA GLU A 43 -15.84 -27.23 -49.48
C GLU A 43 -15.16 -25.94 -49.97
N PRO A 44 -13.86 -25.97 -50.33
CA PRO A 44 -13.11 -24.75 -50.67
C PRO A 44 -13.58 -24.03 -51.94
N ASN A 45 -14.21 -24.76 -52.86
CA ASN A 45 -14.62 -24.21 -54.15
C ASN A 45 -16.03 -23.60 -54.12
N GLY A 46 -16.88 -24.01 -53.18
CA GLY A 46 -18.26 -23.55 -53.08
C GLY A 46 -19.14 -24.05 -54.23
N PHE A 47 -20.37 -23.56 -54.25
CA PHE A 47 -21.27 -23.65 -55.40
C PHE A 47 -21.46 -22.25 -55.97
N GLU A 48 -21.35 -22.12 -57.28
CA GLU A 48 -21.54 -20.86 -57.98
C GLU A 48 -22.21 -21.14 -59.33
N THR A 49 -23.27 -20.41 -59.65
CA THR A 49 -23.91 -20.49 -60.96
C THR A 49 -24.41 -19.13 -61.42
N ILE A 50 -24.25 -18.88 -62.71
CA ILE A 50 -24.79 -17.70 -63.39
C ILE A 50 -26.09 -18.13 -64.06
N ILE A 51 -27.16 -17.37 -63.84
CA ILE A 51 -28.52 -17.70 -64.28
C ILE A 51 -28.83 -16.88 -65.52
N HIS A 52 -29.31 -17.55 -66.57
CA HIS A 52 -29.71 -16.87 -67.80
C HIS A 52 -30.89 -15.93 -67.56
N GLN A 53 -30.76 -14.68 -67.98
CA GLN A 53 -31.87 -13.72 -68.06
C GLN A 53 -31.94 -13.11 -69.45
N PRO A 54 -33.15 -12.86 -69.99
CA PRO A 54 -33.29 -12.23 -71.28
C PRO A 54 -32.81 -10.77 -71.21
N LYS A 55 -32.31 -10.25 -72.34
CA LYS A 55 -31.81 -8.88 -72.44
C LYS A 55 -32.82 -7.83 -71.93
N SER A 56 -34.11 -8.05 -72.16
CA SER A 56 -35.19 -7.18 -71.67
C SER A 56 -35.23 -7.01 -70.15
N SER A 57 -34.78 -8.01 -69.38
CA SER A 57 -34.70 -7.94 -67.91
C SER A 57 -33.42 -7.23 -67.44
N LEU A 58 -32.35 -7.27 -68.24
CA LEU A 58 -31.13 -6.52 -67.97
C LEU A 58 -31.30 -5.04 -68.31
N ASP A 59 -32.09 -4.72 -69.34
CA ASP A 59 -32.37 -3.34 -69.75
C ASP A 59 -33.21 -2.56 -68.71
N THR A 60 -33.87 -3.25 -67.76
CA THR A 60 -34.61 -2.61 -66.65
C THR A 60 -33.76 -2.33 -65.42
N MET A 61 -32.47 -2.73 -65.44
CA MET A 61 -31.54 -2.47 -64.35
C MET A 61 -31.31 -0.96 -64.16
N SER A 62 -31.10 -0.56 -62.90
CA SER A 62 -30.64 0.81 -62.62
C SER A 62 -29.28 1.10 -63.24
N GLN A 63 -28.95 2.37 -63.48
CA GLN A 63 -27.64 2.76 -64.04
C GLN A 63 -26.48 2.21 -63.20
N TRP A 64 -26.64 2.16 -61.87
CA TRP A 64 -25.63 1.58 -60.99
C TRP A 64 -25.42 0.08 -61.25
N CYS A 65 -26.49 -0.70 -61.40
CA CYS A 65 -26.40 -2.14 -61.71
C CYS A 65 -25.77 -2.38 -63.08
N ILE A 66 -26.11 -1.57 -64.09
CA ILE A 66 -25.53 -1.64 -65.43
C ILE A 66 -24.00 -1.40 -65.36
N ASP A 67 -23.59 -0.36 -64.65
CA ASP A 67 -22.18 0.00 -64.54
C ASP A 67 -21.37 -1.03 -63.74
N THR A 68 -21.94 -1.55 -62.64
CA THR A 68 -21.29 -2.54 -61.76
C THR A 68 -21.16 -3.90 -62.45
N HIS A 69 -22.26 -4.47 -62.95
CA HIS A 69 -22.26 -5.78 -63.61
C HIS A 69 -21.57 -5.75 -64.97
N GLY A 70 -21.60 -4.60 -65.64
CA GLY A 70 -20.84 -4.38 -66.87
C GLY A 70 -19.33 -4.39 -66.64
N LYS A 71 -18.84 -3.77 -65.56
CA LYS A 71 -17.41 -3.75 -65.21
C LYS A 71 -16.90 -5.12 -64.75
N SER A 72 -17.72 -5.90 -64.05
CA SER A 72 -17.34 -7.24 -63.59
C SER A 72 -17.41 -8.30 -64.70
N GLY A 73 -18.07 -8.00 -65.82
CA GLY A 73 -18.32 -8.94 -66.93
C GLY A 73 -19.52 -9.86 -66.70
N LEU A 74 -20.26 -9.67 -65.60
CA LEU A 74 -21.41 -10.49 -65.25
C LEU A 74 -22.57 -10.35 -66.26
N THR A 75 -22.80 -9.15 -66.79
CA THR A 75 -23.85 -8.91 -67.80
C THR A 75 -23.69 -9.80 -69.03
N ASP A 76 -22.46 -9.92 -69.54
CA ASP A 76 -22.17 -10.77 -70.70
C ASP A 76 -22.28 -12.26 -70.36
N ALA A 77 -21.84 -12.64 -69.16
CA ALA A 77 -21.91 -14.02 -68.67
C ALA A 77 -23.36 -14.49 -68.43
N VAL A 78 -24.26 -13.61 -67.98
CA VAL A 78 -25.71 -13.88 -67.85
C VAL A 78 -26.35 -14.15 -69.20
N LEU A 79 -26.05 -13.33 -70.20
CA LEU A 79 -26.57 -13.51 -71.56
C LEU A 79 -26.04 -14.80 -72.20
N ALA A 80 -24.80 -15.20 -71.87
CA ALA A 80 -24.17 -16.42 -72.36
C ALA A 80 -24.57 -17.69 -71.58
N SER A 81 -25.09 -17.56 -70.35
CA SER A 81 -25.50 -18.70 -69.53
C SER A 81 -26.67 -19.45 -70.17
N THR A 82 -26.71 -20.77 -69.93
CA THR A 82 -27.82 -21.64 -70.34
C THR A 82 -28.60 -22.19 -69.14
N THR A 83 -28.18 -21.87 -67.92
CA THR A 83 -28.80 -22.34 -66.68
C THR A 83 -30.04 -21.51 -66.37
N ASP A 84 -31.22 -22.13 -66.33
CA ASP A 84 -32.45 -21.47 -65.88
C ASP A 84 -32.56 -21.47 -64.34
N ALA A 85 -33.46 -20.64 -63.80
CA ALA A 85 -33.63 -20.50 -62.36
C ALA A 85 -34.07 -21.82 -61.67
N ALA A 86 -34.81 -22.68 -62.37
CA ALA A 86 -35.28 -23.95 -61.82
C ALA A 86 -34.12 -24.94 -61.65
N THR A 87 -33.23 -24.99 -62.64
CA THR A 87 -32.01 -25.80 -62.62
C THR A 87 -31.06 -25.28 -61.55
N ALA A 88 -30.81 -23.97 -61.50
CA ALA A 88 -29.97 -23.36 -60.47
C ALA A 88 -30.47 -23.64 -59.05
N ALA A 89 -31.79 -23.54 -58.80
CA ALA A 89 -32.39 -23.85 -57.50
C ALA A 89 -32.25 -25.34 -57.12
N ALA A 90 -32.39 -26.25 -58.08
CA ALA A 90 -32.25 -27.68 -57.85
C ALA A 90 -30.80 -28.07 -57.53
N GLU A 91 -29.84 -27.53 -58.27
CA GLU A 91 -28.41 -27.77 -58.06
C GLU A 91 -27.92 -27.16 -56.75
N LEU A 92 -28.34 -25.94 -56.42
CA LEU A 92 -28.05 -25.31 -55.12
C LEU A 92 -28.56 -26.14 -53.95
N LEU A 93 -29.81 -26.62 -54.03
CA LEU A 93 -30.39 -27.47 -52.99
C LEU A 93 -29.64 -28.81 -52.87
N ALA A 94 -29.23 -29.40 -53.99
CA ALA A 94 -28.45 -30.64 -53.99
C ALA A 94 -27.09 -30.43 -53.29
N TYR A 95 -26.40 -29.34 -53.61
CA TYR A 95 -25.15 -28.94 -52.96
C TYR A 95 -25.33 -28.72 -51.45
N ILE A 96 -26.37 -27.99 -51.03
CA ILE A 96 -26.64 -27.76 -49.60
C ILE A 96 -26.93 -29.08 -48.88
N LYS A 97 -27.68 -30.00 -49.49
CA LYS A 97 -28.00 -31.31 -48.90
C LYS A 97 -26.80 -32.22 -48.70
N GLN A 98 -25.75 -32.06 -49.51
CA GLN A 98 -24.50 -32.80 -49.35
C GLN A 98 -23.82 -32.47 -48.02
N HIS A 99 -23.89 -31.21 -47.59
CA HIS A 99 -23.25 -30.72 -46.37
C HIS A 99 -24.22 -30.58 -45.18
N VAL A 100 -25.53 -30.53 -45.47
CA VAL A 100 -26.63 -30.40 -44.49
C VAL A 100 -27.67 -31.51 -44.78
N PRO A 101 -27.38 -32.77 -44.43
CA PRO A 101 -28.24 -33.91 -44.76
C PRO A 101 -29.55 -33.92 -43.95
N GLU A 102 -29.55 -33.28 -42.79
CA GLU A 102 -30.73 -33.17 -41.91
C GLU A 102 -31.43 -31.82 -42.08
N GLN A 103 -32.72 -31.86 -42.43
CA GLN A 103 -33.53 -30.67 -42.60
C GLN A 103 -33.65 -29.85 -41.30
N ARG A 104 -33.71 -28.52 -41.42
CA ARG A 104 -33.86 -27.55 -40.31
C ARG A 104 -32.72 -27.55 -39.29
N THR A 105 -31.53 -28.02 -39.66
CA THR A 105 -30.35 -27.98 -38.78
C THR A 105 -29.48 -26.74 -39.02
N ALA A 106 -29.11 -26.47 -40.27
CA ALA A 106 -28.29 -25.31 -40.63
C ALA A 106 -29.10 -24.02 -40.76
N ILE A 107 -28.47 -22.87 -40.50
CA ILE A 107 -29.07 -21.53 -40.68
C ILE A 107 -28.45 -20.81 -41.88
N LEU A 108 -29.22 -19.89 -42.47
CA LEU A 108 -28.76 -19.01 -43.54
C LEU A 108 -27.89 -17.87 -42.96
N ALA A 109 -26.78 -17.55 -43.63
CA ALA A 109 -25.81 -16.55 -43.18
C ALA A 109 -25.33 -15.66 -44.34
N GLY A 110 -24.93 -14.42 -44.02
CA GLY A 110 -24.39 -13.47 -44.99
C GLY A 110 -24.43 -12.03 -44.48
N ASN A 111 -23.84 -11.10 -45.22
CA ASN A 111 -23.98 -9.65 -44.95
C ASN A 111 -25.30 -9.16 -45.53
N SER A 112 -26.15 -8.52 -44.73
CA SER A 112 -27.46 -8.03 -45.18
C SER A 112 -28.32 -9.13 -45.81
N ILE A 113 -28.11 -10.37 -45.38
CA ILE A 113 -28.67 -11.62 -45.93
C ILE A 113 -30.20 -11.64 -46.02
N HIS A 114 -30.88 -10.76 -45.29
CA HIS A 114 -32.32 -10.59 -45.39
C HIS A 114 -32.77 -10.16 -46.80
N ALA A 115 -31.93 -9.44 -47.56
CA ALA A 115 -32.18 -9.04 -48.94
C ALA A 115 -32.19 -10.27 -49.87
N ASP A 116 -31.11 -11.06 -49.89
CA ASP A 116 -31.02 -12.30 -50.68
C ASP A 116 -32.11 -13.30 -50.30
N ARG A 117 -32.38 -13.41 -48.98
CA ARG A 117 -33.45 -14.26 -48.47
C ARG A 117 -34.81 -13.89 -49.06
N ALA A 118 -35.08 -12.61 -49.35
CA ALA A 118 -36.34 -12.19 -49.97
C ALA A 118 -36.50 -12.79 -51.37
N PHE A 119 -35.43 -12.82 -52.17
CA PHE A 119 -35.40 -13.48 -53.48
C PHE A 119 -35.46 -15.01 -53.36
N LEU A 120 -34.72 -15.59 -52.40
CA LEU A 120 -34.76 -17.04 -52.14
C LEU A 120 -36.12 -17.53 -51.63
N ALA A 121 -36.95 -16.64 -51.06
CA ALA A 121 -38.31 -16.97 -50.62
C ALA A 121 -39.29 -17.13 -51.79
N LYS A 122 -38.91 -16.72 -52.99
CA LYS A 122 -39.71 -16.90 -54.21
C LYS A 122 -39.41 -18.25 -54.84
N GLY A 123 -40.40 -18.78 -55.57
CA GLY A 123 -40.17 -19.95 -56.43
C GLY A 123 -39.21 -19.57 -57.56
N PRO A 124 -38.26 -20.45 -57.96
CA PRO A 124 -38.10 -21.85 -57.54
C PRO A 124 -37.22 -22.09 -56.30
N TYR A 125 -36.59 -21.06 -55.74
CA TYR A 125 -35.60 -21.18 -54.65
C TYR A 125 -36.18 -21.44 -53.26
N ALA A 126 -37.49 -21.23 -53.04
CA ALA A 126 -38.16 -21.39 -51.75
C ALA A 126 -37.84 -22.73 -51.04
N LYS A 127 -37.62 -23.81 -51.80
CA LYS A 127 -37.25 -25.13 -51.28
C LYS A 127 -35.92 -25.13 -50.51
N VAL A 128 -35.01 -24.21 -50.82
CA VAL A 128 -33.75 -24.01 -50.08
C VAL A 128 -34.05 -23.48 -48.67
N LEU A 129 -34.91 -22.46 -48.54
CA LEU A 129 -35.30 -21.91 -47.23
C LEU A 129 -36.19 -22.86 -46.42
N GLU A 130 -36.97 -23.71 -47.08
CA GLU A 130 -37.69 -24.82 -46.44
C GLU A 130 -36.74 -25.87 -45.87
N TRP A 131 -35.57 -26.06 -46.49
CA TRP A 131 -34.55 -26.99 -46.02
C TRP A 131 -33.77 -26.45 -44.83
N LEU A 132 -33.44 -25.16 -44.84
CA LEU A 132 -32.72 -24.47 -43.77
C LEU A 132 -33.63 -24.13 -42.57
N HIS A 133 -33.03 -23.91 -41.41
CA HIS A 133 -33.76 -23.43 -40.24
C HIS A 133 -34.21 -21.96 -40.45
N TYR A 134 -35.32 -21.57 -39.82
CA TYR A 134 -35.95 -20.25 -40.05
C TYR A 134 -35.15 -19.05 -39.52
N ARG A 135 -34.14 -19.32 -38.67
CA ARG A 135 -33.25 -18.30 -38.09
C ARG A 135 -32.14 -17.97 -39.08
N LEU A 136 -31.62 -16.76 -38.96
CA LEU A 136 -30.58 -16.22 -39.83
C LEU A 136 -29.44 -15.62 -39.01
N LEU A 137 -28.24 -15.67 -39.58
CA LEU A 137 -27.05 -14.98 -39.09
C LEU A 137 -26.71 -13.83 -40.05
N ASP A 138 -27.19 -12.63 -39.73
CA ASP A 138 -26.89 -11.43 -40.53
C ASP A 138 -25.66 -10.71 -39.96
N VAL A 139 -24.55 -10.78 -40.69
CA VAL A 139 -23.27 -10.17 -40.30
C VAL A 139 -23.39 -8.65 -40.21
N SER A 140 -24.26 -8.03 -41.01
CA SER A 140 -24.52 -6.58 -40.95
C SER A 140 -25.11 -6.16 -39.61
N THR A 141 -25.85 -7.06 -38.92
CA THR A 141 -26.33 -6.78 -37.57
C THR A 141 -25.16 -6.60 -36.58
N LEU A 142 -24.15 -7.46 -36.67
CA LEU A 142 -22.94 -7.36 -35.85
C LEU A 142 -22.11 -6.13 -36.24
N LYS A 143 -22.03 -5.82 -37.53
CA LYS A 143 -21.37 -4.62 -38.04
C LYS A 143 -22.00 -3.34 -37.51
N GLU A 144 -23.33 -3.24 -37.53
CA GLU A 144 -24.07 -2.08 -37.02
C GLU A 144 -24.02 -1.97 -35.50
N ALA A 145 -23.96 -3.09 -34.79
CA ALA A 145 -23.72 -3.13 -33.34
C ALA A 145 -22.30 -2.65 -33.00
N ALA A 146 -21.30 -3.13 -33.75
CA ALA A 146 -19.92 -2.68 -33.62
C ALA A 146 -19.79 -1.18 -33.88
N ARG A 147 -20.42 -0.64 -34.93
CA ARG A 147 -20.39 0.81 -35.24
C ARG A 147 -20.96 1.70 -34.14
N ARG A 148 -21.98 1.24 -33.39
CA ARG A 148 -22.63 2.06 -32.35
C ARG A 148 -22.06 1.86 -30.96
N TRP A 149 -21.61 0.66 -30.66
CA TRP A 149 -21.26 0.25 -29.29
C TRP A 149 -19.84 -0.31 -29.18
N GLY A 150 -19.16 -0.53 -30.30
CA GLY A 150 -17.77 -0.96 -30.35
C GLY A 150 -16.79 0.18 -30.07
N SER A 151 -15.57 -0.19 -29.69
CA SER A 151 -14.48 0.77 -29.56
C SER A 151 -13.98 1.24 -30.93
N GLU A 152 -13.33 2.41 -30.96
CA GLU A 152 -12.65 2.92 -32.17
C GLU A 152 -11.63 1.91 -32.73
N GLU A 153 -11.01 1.10 -31.88
CA GLU A 153 -10.10 0.01 -32.28
C GLU A 153 -10.83 -1.12 -33.01
N LEU A 154 -12.00 -1.54 -32.51
CA LEU A 154 -12.84 -2.55 -33.17
C LEU A 154 -13.27 -2.07 -34.57
N LEU A 155 -13.50 -0.76 -34.74
CA LEU A 155 -13.90 -0.18 -36.02
C LEU A 155 -12.72 -0.03 -36.99
N ARG A 156 -11.57 0.42 -36.49
CA ARG A 156 -10.36 0.60 -37.29
C ARG A 156 -9.80 -0.74 -37.81
N ASP A 157 -9.83 -1.78 -36.99
CA ASP A 157 -9.19 -3.06 -37.31
C ASP A 157 -10.13 -4.02 -38.07
N ALA A 158 -11.38 -3.61 -38.35
CA ALA A 158 -12.31 -4.40 -39.14
C ALA A 158 -11.78 -4.60 -40.58
N PRO A 159 -11.92 -5.79 -41.18
CA PRO A 159 -11.40 -6.06 -42.52
C PRO A 159 -11.99 -5.08 -43.55
N PRO A 160 -11.16 -4.37 -44.33
CA PRO A 160 -11.66 -3.53 -45.40
C PRO A 160 -12.25 -4.40 -46.50
N LYS A 161 -13.44 -4.04 -47.01
CA LYS A 161 -14.04 -4.70 -48.17
C LYS A 161 -13.35 -4.23 -49.44
N ARG A 162 -13.16 -5.14 -50.40
CA ARG A 162 -12.59 -4.79 -51.72
C ARG A 162 -13.63 -4.22 -52.69
N GLU A 163 -14.91 -4.38 -52.36
CA GLU A 163 -16.05 -3.84 -53.12
C GLU A 163 -16.02 -4.25 -54.61
N LEU A 164 -15.65 -5.50 -54.87
CA LEU A 164 -15.57 -6.05 -56.23
C LEU A 164 -16.95 -6.38 -56.82
N HIS A 165 -18.00 -6.47 -55.98
CA HIS A 165 -19.38 -6.73 -56.35
C HIS A 165 -19.51 -8.01 -57.21
N LEU A 166 -19.03 -9.10 -56.63
CA LEU A 166 -19.06 -10.45 -57.18
C LEU A 166 -19.47 -11.38 -56.05
N ALA A 167 -20.57 -12.12 -56.24
CA ALA A 167 -21.19 -12.94 -55.20
C ALA A 167 -20.20 -13.87 -54.45
N ARG A 168 -19.23 -14.45 -55.17
CA ARG A 168 -18.20 -15.30 -54.56
C ARG A 168 -17.28 -14.53 -53.61
N ASP A 169 -16.77 -13.39 -54.05
CA ASP A 169 -15.85 -12.59 -53.25
C ASP A 169 -16.58 -11.96 -52.05
N ASP A 170 -17.82 -11.52 -52.23
CA ASP A 170 -18.66 -10.96 -51.17
C ASP A 170 -19.00 -11.98 -50.07
N ILE A 171 -19.22 -13.26 -50.40
CA ILE A 171 -19.38 -14.32 -49.39
C ILE A 171 -18.07 -14.55 -48.63
N LEU A 172 -16.95 -14.67 -49.34
CA LEU A 172 -15.66 -14.94 -48.69
C LEU A 172 -15.24 -13.77 -47.78
N GLU A 173 -15.52 -12.53 -48.20
CA GLU A 173 -15.34 -11.34 -47.36
C GLU A 173 -16.30 -11.34 -46.17
N SER A 174 -17.56 -11.77 -46.35
CA SER A 174 -18.53 -11.89 -45.25
C SER A 174 -18.14 -12.96 -44.23
N ILE A 175 -17.58 -14.09 -44.67
CA ILE A 175 -17.04 -15.13 -43.78
C ILE A 175 -15.80 -14.61 -43.04
N ALA A 176 -14.91 -13.89 -43.72
CA ALA A 176 -13.74 -13.28 -43.09
C ALA A 176 -14.13 -12.21 -42.05
N GLU A 177 -15.11 -11.37 -42.36
CA GLU A 177 -15.68 -10.39 -41.44
C GLU A 177 -16.37 -11.06 -40.24
N MET A 178 -17.12 -12.14 -40.47
CA MET A 178 -17.71 -12.91 -39.36
C MET A 178 -16.64 -13.60 -38.50
N LYS A 179 -15.54 -14.09 -39.09
CA LYS A 179 -14.40 -14.63 -38.33
C LYS A 179 -13.80 -13.55 -37.43
N TYR A 180 -13.60 -12.35 -37.97
CA TYR A 180 -13.15 -11.21 -37.19
C TYR A 180 -14.10 -10.92 -36.01
N TYR A 181 -15.41 -10.79 -36.25
CA TYR A 181 -16.37 -10.54 -35.17
C TYR A 181 -16.47 -11.70 -34.17
N ARG A 182 -16.42 -12.95 -34.63
CA ARG A 182 -16.38 -14.13 -33.76
C ARG A 182 -15.15 -14.09 -32.87
N ASP A 183 -13.97 -13.81 -33.42
CA ASP A 183 -12.73 -13.80 -32.66
C ASP A 183 -12.74 -12.67 -31.61
N LYS A 184 -13.31 -11.51 -31.95
CA LYS A 184 -13.53 -10.42 -31.00
C LYS A 184 -14.61 -10.73 -29.95
N LEU A 185 -15.68 -11.44 -30.32
CA LEU A 185 -16.71 -11.93 -29.38
C LEU A 185 -16.19 -13.04 -28.47
N GLN A 186 -15.32 -13.92 -28.97
CA GLN A 186 -14.62 -14.94 -28.19
C GLN A 186 -13.56 -14.33 -27.29
N TRP A 187 -12.91 -13.26 -27.72
CA TRP A 187 -12.00 -12.47 -26.88
C TRP A 187 -12.75 -11.75 -25.75
N LEU A 188 -13.91 -11.15 -26.03
CA LEU A 188 -14.83 -10.64 -25.00
C LEU A 188 -15.35 -11.77 -24.09
N ALA A 189 -15.59 -12.97 -24.63
CA ALA A 189 -15.94 -14.13 -23.84
C ALA A 189 -14.75 -14.72 -23.06
N MET A 190 -13.50 -14.56 -23.49
CA MET A 190 -12.27 -14.91 -22.77
C MET A 190 -12.02 -13.94 -21.61
N TRP A 191 -12.39 -12.66 -21.77
CA TRP A 191 -12.54 -11.72 -20.66
C TRP A 191 -13.58 -12.18 -19.61
N PHE A 192 -14.54 -13.04 -19.98
CA PHE A 192 -15.61 -13.53 -19.11
C PHE A 192 -15.64 -15.07 -18.87
N ARG A 193 -14.67 -15.85 -19.37
CA ARG A 193 -14.59 -17.31 -19.24
C ARG A 193 -13.14 -17.76 -19.02
N PHE A 194 -12.72 -17.79 -17.76
CA PHE A 194 -11.93 -18.93 -17.29
C PHE A 194 -12.91 -20.06 -16.97
N GLU A 195 -13.29 -20.87 -17.97
CA GLU A 195 -13.87 -22.20 -17.68
C GLU A 195 -12.76 -23.01 -17.00
N ARG A 196 -12.97 -23.42 -15.74
CA ARG A 196 -12.08 -24.37 -15.07
C ARG A 196 -11.95 -25.64 -15.92
N PRO A 197 -10.74 -26.18 -16.11
CA PRO A 197 -10.58 -27.61 -16.37
C PRO A 197 -11.21 -28.40 -15.21
N GLY A 198 -11.62 -29.64 -15.46
CA GLY A 198 -12.13 -30.54 -14.42
C GLY A 198 -11.14 -30.74 -13.24
N PRO A 199 -11.51 -31.54 -12.24
CA PRO A 199 -10.68 -31.73 -11.04
C PRO A 199 -9.24 -32.11 -11.41
N PHE A 200 -8.28 -31.26 -11.04
CA PHE A 200 -6.86 -31.45 -11.26
C PHE A 200 -6.36 -32.63 -10.41
N GLN A 201 -5.63 -33.57 -11.02
CA GLN A 201 -4.93 -34.66 -10.31
C GLN A 201 -3.58 -34.15 -9.77
N GLU A 202 -2.99 -34.85 -8.78
CA GLU A 202 -1.73 -34.49 -8.06
C GLU A 202 -0.56 -34.07 -8.96
N THR A 203 -0.56 -34.51 -10.23
CA THR A 203 0.33 -34.01 -11.28
C THR A 203 -0.50 -33.63 -12.50
N THR A 204 -0.70 -32.33 -12.74
CA THR A 204 -1.36 -31.86 -13.96
C THR A 204 -0.39 -31.04 -14.80
N ARG A 205 -0.14 -31.51 -16.03
CA ARG A 205 0.56 -30.69 -17.04
C ARG A 205 -0.41 -29.65 -17.57
N VAL A 206 -0.01 -28.37 -17.50
CA VAL A 206 -0.83 -27.25 -17.96
C VAL A 206 -0.02 -26.49 -19.02
N GLU A 207 -0.53 -26.46 -20.25
CA GLU A 207 0.00 -25.56 -21.28
C GLU A 207 -0.60 -24.17 -21.06
N ILE A 208 0.26 -23.17 -20.82
CA ILE A 208 -0.15 -21.79 -20.61
C ILE A 208 0.25 -21.00 -21.86
N GLY A 209 -0.72 -20.70 -22.72
CA GLY A 209 -0.50 -19.73 -23.78
C GLY A 209 -0.46 -18.33 -23.18
N ILE A 210 0.68 -17.64 -23.23
CA ILE A 210 0.79 -16.25 -22.78
C ILE A 210 0.61 -15.36 -24.01
N PHE A 211 -0.52 -14.65 -24.07
CA PHE A 211 -0.82 -13.77 -25.20
C PHE A 211 -0.26 -12.37 -24.94
N PHE A 212 0.65 -11.92 -25.80
CA PHE A 212 1.13 -10.55 -25.78
C PHE A 212 0.30 -9.71 -26.74
N HIS A 213 -0.48 -8.78 -26.19
CA HIS A 213 -1.08 -7.71 -26.97
C HIS A 213 -0.28 -6.42 -26.76
N ALA A 214 0.41 -5.95 -27.81
CA ALA A 214 0.84 -4.57 -27.87
C ALA A 214 -0.40 -3.72 -28.18
N GLY A 215 -1.16 -3.35 -27.15
CA GLY A 215 -2.26 -2.40 -27.32
C GLY A 215 -1.71 -1.04 -27.83
N PRO A 216 -2.51 -0.24 -28.54
CA PRO A 216 -2.04 1.03 -29.09
C PRO A 216 -1.92 2.06 -27.97
N ILE A 217 -0.75 2.17 -27.38
CA ILE A 217 -0.31 3.39 -26.72
C ILE A 217 0.63 4.07 -27.71
N MET A 218 0.20 5.24 -28.19
CA MET A 218 0.84 6.10 -29.19
C MET A 218 2.29 5.72 -29.57
N GLY A 219 2.48 5.15 -30.77
CA GLY A 219 3.74 5.34 -31.51
C GLY A 219 4.50 4.14 -32.08
N PHE A 220 4.07 2.88 -31.93
CA PHE A 220 4.81 1.72 -32.46
C PHE A 220 4.07 0.94 -33.56
N THR A 221 4.81 0.53 -34.59
CA THR A 221 4.30 -0.27 -35.73
C THR A 221 4.48 -1.78 -35.49
N THR A 222 3.67 -2.62 -36.15
CA THR A 222 3.69 -4.11 -36.09
C THR A 222 5.03 -4.77 -36.43
N VAL A 223 5.95 -4.05 -37.07
CA VAL A 223 7.30 -4.54 -37.38
C VAL A 223 8.25 -4.40 -36.17
N GLN A 224 8.03 -3.42 -35.29
CA GLN A 224 8.85 -3.17 -34.10
C GLN A 224 8.56 -4.17 -32.96
N SER A 225 7.35 -4.72 -32.87
CA SER A 225 6.99 -5.74 -31.87
C SER A 225 7.66 -7.09 -32.13
N ARG A 226 7.71 -7.56 -33.39
CA ARG A 226 8.39 -8.82 -33.76
C ARG A 226 9.91 -8.78 -33.50
N HIS A 227 10.55 -7.64 -33.76
CA HIS A 227 11.98 -7.47 -33.51
C HIS A 227 12.28 -7.52 -32.00
N THR A 228 11.46 -6.83 -31.19
CA THR A 228 11.58 -6.77 -29.73
C THR A 228 11.32 -8.14 -29.07
N ILE A 229 10.28 -8.87 -29.51
CA ILE A 229 9.98 -10.22 -29.02
C ILE A 229 11.14 -11.18 -29.35
N SER A 230 11.72 -11.11 -30.56
CA SER A 230 12.84 -11.99 -30.94
C SER A 230 14.13 -11.75 -30.12
N GLN A 231 14.37 -10.51 -29.68
CA GLN A 231 15.55 -10.15 -28.86
C GLN A 231 15.39 -10.55 -27.39
N ILE A 232 14.15 -10.58 -26.89
CA ILE A 232 13.84 -10.88 -25.48
C ILE A 232 13.60 -12.39 -25.27
N LEU A 233 13.17 -13.10 -26.31
CA LEU A 233 12.85 -14.54 -26.28
C LEU A 233 13.94 -15.44 -25.66
N PRO A 234 15.24 -15.31 -26.00
CA PRO A 234 16.29 -16.16 -25.40
C PRO A 234 16.49 -15.90 -23.90
N LYS A 235 16.24 -14.67 -23.43
CA LYS A 235 16.39 -14.28 -22.03
C LYS A 235 15.19 -14.69 -21.19
N VAL A 236 13.99 -14.63 -21.76
CA VAL A 236 12.76 -15.20 -21.19
C VAL A 236 12.89 -16.72 -21.08
N LEU A 237 13.42 -17.39 -22.11
CA LEU A 237 13.75 -18.82 -22.08
C LEU A 237 14.76 -19.17 -20.97
N THR A 238 15.82 -18.37 -20.82
CA THR A 238 16.85 -18.61 -19.80
C THR A 238 16.32 -18.48 -18.38
N PHE A 239 15.45 -17.49 -18.11
CA PHE A 239 14.81 -17.32 -16.81
C PHE A 239 13.70 -18.36 -16.56
N ALA A 240 12.88 -18.67 -17.57
CA ALA A 240 11.88 -19.73 -17.48
C ALA A 240 12.49 -21.07 -17.08
N MET A 241 13.70 -21.39 -17.58
CA MET A 241 14.43 -22.60 -17.20
C MET A 241 15.03 -22.59 -15.78
N THR A 242 14.99 -21.46 -15.04
CA THR A 242 15.42 -21.39 -13.62
C THR A 242 14.27 -21.63 -12.63
N GLU A 243 13.02 -21.52 -13.08
CA GLU A 243 11.82 -21.91 -12.35
C GLU A 243 11.56 -23.41 -12.59
N ASN A 244 11.71 -24.25 -11.56
CA ASN A 244 11.57 -25.73 -11.66
C ASN A 244 10.22 -26.21 -12.24
N SER A 245 9.23 -25.33 -12.36
CA SER A 245 7.88 -25.58 -12.83
C SER A 245 7.70 -25.40 -14.34
N ILE A 246 8.59 -24.68 -15.04
CA ILE A 246 8.44 -24.38 -16.48
C ILE A 246 9.27 -25.37 -17.31
N GLN A 247 8.59 -26.11 -18.19
CA GLN A 247 9.20 -27.19 -18.98
C GLN A 247 9.66 -26.74 -20.37
N GLN A 248 8.91 -25.84 -21.02
CA GLN A 248 9.22 -25.39 -22.38
C GLN A 248 8.63 -24.01 -22.65
N VAL A 249 9.28 -23.20 -23.50
CA VAL A 249 8.71 -21.95 -24.03
C VAL A 249 8.86 -21.95 -25.56
N VAL A 250 7.78 -21.74 -26.30
CA VAL A 250 7.75 -21.81 -27.77
C VAL A 250 7.00 -20.60 -28.32
N LEU A 251 7.56 -19.92 -29.32
CA LEU A 251 6.85 -18.90 -30.08
C LEU A 251 6.02 -19.59 -31.18
N ARG A 252 4.68 -19.44 -31.17
CA ARG A 252 3.77 -19.93 -32.21
C ARG A 252 2.90 -18.76 -32.69
N ASP A 253 2.94 -18.43 -33.97
CA ASP A 253 2.08 -17.39 -34.58
C ASP A 253 2.06 -16.05 -33.82
N ASP A 254 3.25 -15.53 -33.47
CA ASP A 254 3.46 -14.31 -32.65
C ASP A 254 2.97 -14.40 -31.18
N VAL A 255 2.63 -15.61 -30.70
CA VAL A 255 2.25 -15.91 -29.31
C VAL A 255 3.36 -16.66 -28.60
N LEU A 256 3.73 -16.23 -27.40
CA LEU A 256 4.68 -16.96 -26.57
C LEU A 256 3.94 -18.02 -25.74
N VAL A 257 4.06 -19.27 -26.13
CA VAL A 257 3.48 -20.40 -25.41
C VAL A 257 4.46 -20.86 -24.34
N VAL A 258 4.06 -20.78 -23.07
CA VAL A 258 4.84 -21.28 -21.92
C VAL A 258 4.20 -22.58 -21.43
N GLN A 259 4.91 -23.69 -21.60
CA GLN A 259 4.50 -24.98 -21.09
C GLN A 259 5.07 -25.19 -19.69
N ALA A 260 4.21 -25.35 -18.70
CA ALA A 260 4.59 -25.58 -17.31
C ALA A 260 4.02 -26.91 -16.81
N SER A 261 4.76 -27.59 -15.93
CA SER A 261 4.26 -28.73 -15.18
C SER A 261 3.99 -28.28 -13.76
N ILE A 262 2.73 -28.32 -13.39
CA ILE A 262 2.27 -27.87 -12.07
C ILE A 262 2.13 -29.12 -11.21
N THR A 263 2.91 -29.19 -10.13
CA THR A 263 2.84 -30.26 -9.13
C THR A 263 2.28 -29.71 -7.83
N THR A 264 1.39 -30.46 -7.17
CA THR A 264 0.88 -30.10 -5.83
C THR A 264 1.92 -30.31 -4.72
N ASP A 265 3.07 -30.91 -5.04
CA ASP A 265 4.21 -31.07 -4.15
C ASP A 265 4.96 -29.75 -3.95
N PHE A 266 4.64 -29.01 -2.88
CA PHE A 266 5.52 -27.99 -2.32
C PHE A 266 6.76 -28.69 -1.71
N LYS A 267 7.73 -29.12 -2.53
CA LYS A 267 8.91 -29.87 -2.02
C LYS A 267 9.77 -29.03 -1.07
N ILE A 268 10.10 -29.63 0.08
CA ILE A 268 11.11 -29.16 1.03
C ILE A 268 12.49 -29.41 0.40
N GLY A 269 13.03 -28.40 -0.27
CA GLY A 269 14.39 -28.43 -0.81
C GLY A 269 15.41 -27.96 0.21
N VAL A 270 16.01 -28.90 0.96
CA VAL A 270 17.31 -28.68 1.60
C VAL A 270 18.37 -28.81 0.52
N THR A 271 18.87 -27.69 -0.01
CA THR A 271 20.06 -27.67 -0.87
C THR A 271 21.22 -27.02 -0.14
N ASN A 272 22.28 -27.81 0.03
CA ASN A 272 23.56 -27.47 0.63
C ASN A 272 24.11 -26.11 0.18
N ALA A 273 24.38 -25.23 1.14
CA ALA A 273 25.08 -23.97 0.93
C ALA A 273 26.58 -24.23 0.76
N ALA A 274 27.04 -24.33 -0.48
CA ALA A 274 28.43 -24.13 -0.85
C ALA A 274 28.45 -23.20 -2.07
N CYS A 275 28.96 -21.98 -1.89
CA CYS A 275 29.23 -20.98 -2.94
C CYS A 275 28.24 -20.97 -4.13
N LEU A 276 27.08 -20.32 -3.99
CA LEU A 276 26.25 -19.96 -5.13
C LEU A 276 26.42 -18.48 -5.48
N SER A 277 27.23 -18.31 -6.53
CA SER A 277 27.50 -17.11 -7.31
C SER A 277 26.26 -16.58 -8.05
N HIS A 278 26.20 -15.25 -8.24
CA HIS A 278 25.49 -14.56 -9.32
C HIS A 278 24.09 -15.09 -9.69
N ASN A 279 23.02 -14.65 -8.99
CA ASN A 279 21.69 -14.36 -9.58
C ASN A 279 20.64 -13.91 -8.53
N GLY A 280 20.65 -12.62 -8.20
CA GLY A 280 19.50 -11.70 -8.09
C GLY A 280 18.18 -12.00 -7.35
N SER A 281 17.94 -13.12 -6.66
CA SER A 281 16.56 -13.52 -6.25
C SER A 281 16.34 -13.93 -4.79
N SER A 282 17.24 -13.61 -3.85
CA SER A 282 17.04 -13.96 -2.43
C SER A 282 16.47 -12.80 -1.61
N GLN A 283 15.27 -12.98 -1.05
CA GLN A 283 14.72 -12.06 -0.04
C GLN A 283 15.56 -12.10 1.23
N VAL A 284 16.06 -10.93 1.62
CA VAL A 284 16.83 -10.78 2.85
C VAL A 284 15.86 -10.70 4.03
N LEU A 285 15.74 -11.80 4.80
CA LEU A 285 14.91 -11.87 6.01
C LEU A 285 15.59 -11.11 7.16
N TYR A 286 15.04 -9.97 7.56
CA TYR A 286 15.53 -9.20 8.71
C TYR A 286 15.17 -9.90 10.03
N ARG A 287 16.15 -10.21 10.89
CA ARG A 287 15.94 -10.88 12.20
C ARG A 287 16.23 -10.00 13.43
N GLY A 288 16.88 -8.86 13.27
CA GLY A 288 17.29 -8.00 14.39
C GLY A 288 18.43 -7.07 13.99
N HIS A 289 19.09 -6.44 14.95
CA HIS A 289 20.27 -5.61 14.72
C HIS A 289 21.48 -6.12 15.53
N THR A 290 22.69 -5.80 15.09
CA THR A 290 23.94 -5.98 15.83
C THR A 290 24.02 -5.03 17.03
N SER A 291 25.04 -5.18 17.88
CA SER A 291 25.40 -4.22 18.95
C SER A 291 25.62 -2.79 18.44
N HIS A 292 25.82 -2.61 17.12
CA HIS A 292 26.00 -1.31 16.47
C HIS A 292 24.80 -0.90 15.60
N GLY A 293 23.64 -1.54 15.75
CA GLY A 293 22.42 -1.15 15.03
C GLY A 293 22.37 -1.58 13.55
N LEU A 294 23.32 -2.37 13.06
CA LEU A 294 23.28 -2.92 11.70
C LEU A 294 22.30 -4.09 11.60
N PRO A 295 21.44 -4.18 10.57
CA PRO A 295 20.49 -5.29 10.44
C PRO A 295 21.19 -6.65 10.27
N ILE A 296 20.71 -7.65 11.02
CA ILE A 296 21.16 -9.05 11.00
C ILE A 296 20.23 -9.86 10.11
N TYR A 297 20.82 -10.63 9.20
CA TYR A 297 20.14 -11.52 8.28
C TYR A 297 20.57 -12.98 8.53
N PRO A 298 19.66 -13.96 8.47
CA PRO A 298 19.95 -15.34 8.78
C PRO A 298 20.84 -15.96 7.69
N ASP A 299 21.83 -16.75 8.13
CA ASP A 299 22.43 -17.81 7.31
C ASP A 299 21.92 -19.18 7.80
N SER A 300 22.19 -20.22 7.02
CA SER A 300 21.78 -21.63 7.19
C SER A 300 22.08 -22.26 8.57
N ASN A 301 22.89 -21.62 9.42
CA ASN A 301 23.16 -22.05 10.80
C ASN A 301 22.66 -20.98 11.81
N LEU A 302 21.54 -21.30 12.46
CA LEU A 302 20.76 -20.46 13.40
C LEU A 302 21.47 -20.09 14.73
N SER A 303 22.76 -20.38 14.89
CA SER A 303 23.46 -20.29 16.18
C SER A 303 24.43 -19.12 16.34
N ASN A 304 24.81 -18.40 15.28
CA ASN A 304 25.72 -17.25 15.36
C ASN A 304 25.20 -16.06 14.53
N PRO A 305 25.29 -14.81 15.03
CA PRO A 305 25.02 -13.64 14.21
C PRO A 305 26.02 -13.58 13.06
N THR A 306 25.51 -13.46 11.83
CA THR A 306 26.31 -13.28 10.63
C THR A 306 26.92 -11.88 10.64
N LEU A 307 27.99 -11.66 11.41
CA LEU A 307 29.01 -10.73 10.96
C LEU A 307 29.68 -11.41 9.77
N ARG A 308 29.07 -11.30 8.58
CA ARG A 308 29.89 -11.39 7.38
C ARG A 308 30.90 -10.27 7.56
N LYS A 309 32.19 -10.60 7.72
CA LYS A 309 33.23 -9.64 7.43
C LYS A 309 32.87 -9.03 6.08
N THR A 310 32.69 -7.72 6.04
CA THR A 310 32.43 -6.93 4.84
C THR A 310 33.67 -6.91 3.94
N ASP A 311 34.29 -8.06 3.71
CA ASP A 311 35.40 -8.21 2.77
C ASP A 311 34.89 -8.05 1.31
N CYS A 312 33.57 -7.95 1.11
CA CYS A 312 32.89 -7.81 -0.18
C CYS A 312 32.34 -6.41 -0.51
N LEU A 313 32.36 -5.44 0.41
CA LEU A 313 31.89 -4.07 0.19
C LEU A 313 33.05 -3.07 0.32
N ASP A 314 33.93 -3.08 -0.66
CA ASP A 314 35.04 -2.13 -0.74
C ASP A 314 34.65 -0.88 -1.56
N TRP A 315 34.67 0.27 -0.88
CA TRP A 315 34.48 1.60 -1.50
C TRP A 315 35.67 2.03 -2.36
N GLY A 316 36.82 1.34 -2.22
CA GLY A 316 38.11 1.72 -2.78
C GLY A 316 38.79 2.81 -1.96
N ASP A 317 40.09 3.00 -2.21
CA ASP A 317 40.88 4.06 -1.61
C ASP A 317 40.42 5.44 -2.11
N ASP A 318 40.44 6.45 -1.24
CA ASP A 318 40.17 7.84 -1.63
C ASP A 318 41.32 8.34 -2.51
N PRO A 319 41.10 8.64 -3.80
CA PRO A 319 42.16 9.05 -4.71
C PRO A 319 42.70 10.45 -4.39
N ILE A 320 41.98 11.22 -3.57
CA ILE A 320 42.33 12.59 -3.19
C ILE A 320 42.12 12.72 -1.69
N VAL A 321 43.20 12.55 -0.93
CA VAL A 321 43.24 12.85 0.50
C VAL A 321 43.67 14.32 0.65
N PRO A 322 42.81 15.22 1.17
CA PRO A 322 43.20 16.61 1.40
C PRO A 322 44.43 16.69 2.34
N GLU A 323 45.38 17.58 2.03
CA GLU A 323 46.66 17.66 2.74
C GLU A 323 46.52 17.97 4.24
N ASN A 324 47.47 17.46 5.02
CA ASN A 324 47.56 17.60 6.46
C ASN A 324 48.02 19.03 6.87
N ALA A 325 47.21 20.06 6.63
CA ALA A 325 47.46 21.41 7.10
C ALA A 325 46.56 21.76 8.32
N SER A 326 46.97 22.74 9.12
CA SER A 326 46.26 23.23 10.31
C SER A 326 45.00 24.07 9.99
N SER A 327 44.65 24.22 8.71
CA SER A 327 43.45 24.90 8.20
C SER A 327 42.49 23.91 7.53
N ILE A 328 41.19 24.22 7.53
CA ILE A 328 40.17 23.43 6.83
C ILE A 328 40.50 23.42 5.33
N SER A 329 40.94 22.28 4.80
CA SER A 329 41.18 22.07 3.38
C SER A 329 39.99 21.32 2.79
N VAL A 330 39.14 22.03 2.04
CA VAL A 330 37.97 21.44 1.38
C VAL A 330 38.37 20.95 -0.01
N ARG A 331 38.04 19.69 -0.34
CA ARG A 331 38.34 19.15 -1.67
C ARG A 331 37.67 19.96 -2.79
N SER A 332 38.36 20.10 -3.92
CA SER A 332 37.88 20.87 -5.08
C SER A 332 36.81 20.16 -5.90
N GLN A 333 36.73 18.84 -5.82
CA GLN A 333 35.79 18.07 -6.63
C GLN A 333 34.41 17.97 -6.00
N HIS A 334 33.40 18.17 -6.84
CA HIS A 334 32.02 17.86 -6.55
C HIS A 334 31.62 16.48 -7.07
N PRO A 335 30.68 15.79 -6.40
CA PRO A 335 30.16 16.10 -5.07
C PRO A 335 31.18 15.79 -3.99
N ARG A 336 31.02 16.46 -2.87
CA ARG A 336 31.85 16.32 -1.67
C ARG A 336 31.04 16.13 -0.38
N LEU A 337 29.74 16.45 -0.39
CA LEU A 337 28.86 16.26 0.76
C LEU A 337 28.36 14.81 0.86
N PHE A 338 28.54 14.22 2.04
CA PHE A 338 28.13 12.86 2.45
C PHE A 338 28.80 11.70 1.69
N ALA A 339 29.11 11.88 0.41
CA ALA A 339 29.86 10.95 -0.41
C ALA A 339 30.66 11.73 -1.46
N PRO A 340 32.00 11.61 -1.48
CA PRO A 340 32.83 12.21 -2.52
C PRO A 340 32.63 11.48 -3.85
N ILE A 341 33.00 12.13 -4.97
CA ILE A 341 32.78 11.63 -6.33
C ILE A 341 33.19 10.15 -6.56
N TYR A 342 34.31 9.69 -5.99
CA TYR A 342 34.75 8.30 -6.17
C TYR A 342 33.76 7.28 -5.57
N LYS A 343 33.10 7.61 -4.45
CA LYS A 343 32.05 6.76 -3.87
C LYS A 343 30.82 6.72 -4.76
N TRP A 344 30.46 7.84 -5.38
CA TRP A 344 29.37 7.87 -6.37
C TRP A 344 29.68 7.02 -7.60
N HIS A 345 30.92 7.04 -8.10
CA HIS A 345 31.33 6.17 -9.20
C HIS A 345 31.31 4.68 -8.81
N ARG A 346 31.62 4.37 -7.54
CA ARG A 346 31.65 3.00 -7.02
C ARG A 346 30.26 2.45 -6.70
N LEU A 347 29.33 3.31 -6.28
CA LEU A 347 28.02 2.93 -5.76
C LEU A 347 27.19 2.04 -6.72
N PRO A 348 27.10 2.28 -8.05
CA PRO A 348 26.36 1.40 -8.95
C PRO A 348 26.84 -0.05 -8.94
N PHE A 349 28.15 -0.26 -8.79
CA PHE A 349 28.73 -1.60 -8.68
C PHE A 349 28.35 -2.26 -7.36
N LEU A 350 28.41 -1.52 -6.25
CA LEU A 350 28.03 -2.05 -4.93
C LEU A 350 26.52 -2.39 -4.88
N ILE A 351 25.68 -1.56 -5.49
CA ILE A 351 24.23 -1.81 -5.62
C ILE A 351 23.94 -3.14 -6.34
N GLN A 352 24.73 -3.50 -7.36
CA GLN A 352 24.56 -4.77 -8.08
C GLN A 352 24.96 -5.99 -7.25
N GLN A 353 25.81 -5.81 -6.24
CA GLN A 353 26.40 -6.89 -5.46
C GLN A 353 25.79 -7.05 -4.07
N ASP A 354 25.17 -5.99 -3.56
CA ASP A 354 24.62 -5.95 -2.21
C ASP A 354 23.09 -5.78 -2.24
N PRO A 355 22.33 -6.80 -1.81
CA PRO A 355 20.88 -6.76 -1.78
C PRO A 355 20.29 -5.63 -0.92
N TYR A 356 21.00 -5.16 0.10
CA TYR A 356 20.54 -4.08 0.96
C TYR A 356 20.65 -2.73 0.23
N LEU A 357 21.79 -2.45 -0.39
CA LEU A 357 21.96 -1.26 -1.25
C LEU A 357 21.01 -1.27 -2.45
N LYS A 358 20.75 -2.44 -3.03
CA LYS A 358 19.74 -2.61 -4.07
C LYS A 358 18.34 -2.18 -3.60
N LYS A 359 17.90 -2.64 -2.43
CA LYS A 359 16.59 -2.28 -1.87
C LYS A 359 16.49 -0.79 -1.54
N TRP A 360 17.56 -0.19 -1.02
CA TRP A 360 17.61 1.26 -0.79
C TRP A 360 17.50 2.04 -2.08
N ASN A 361 18.27 1.67 -3.11
CA ASN A 361 18.19 2.29 -4.42
C ASN A 361 16.76 2.22 -4.98
N GLU A 362 16.14 1.04 -4.98
CA GLU A 362 14.76 0.85 -5.45
C GLU A 362 13.76 1.73 -4.69
N SER A 363 13.86 1.79 -3.36
CA SER A 363 12.96 2.60 -2.53
C SER A 363 13.16 4.11 -2.77
N ILE A 364 14.40 4.57 -2.95
CA ILE A 364 14.68 5.98 -3.26
C ILE A 364 14.08 6.35 -4.62
N PHE A 365 14.22 5.51 -5.65
CA PHE A 365 13.61 5.74 -6.96
C PHE A 365 12.08 5.76 -6.92
N GLN A 366 11.45 4.88 -6.15
CA GLN A 366 9.99 4.89 -5.95
C GLN A 366 9.51 6.20 -5.34
N HIS A 367 10.18 6.69 -4.30
CA HIS A 367 9.85 7.98 -3.67
C HIS A 367 10.15 9.17 -4.59
N ALA A 368 11.25 9.14 -5.34
CA ALA A 368 11.58 10.17 -6.33
C ALA A 368 10.44 10.31 -7.37
N GLU A 369 9.94 9.19 -7.89
CA GLU A 369 8.81 9.16 -8.83
C GLU A 369 7.51 9.65 -8.19
N LEU A 370 7.21 9.22 -6.96
CA LEU A 370 6.03 9.70 -6.23
C LEU A 370 6.05 11.22 -6.06
N TYR A 371 7.21 11.79 -5.71
CA TYR A 371 7.35 13.23 -5.52
C TYR A 371 7.31 14.00 -6.83
N TYR A 372 7.76 13.41 -7.93
CA TYR A 372 7.82 14.06 -9.24
C TYR A 372 6.47 14.64 -9.67
N GLN A 373 5.38 13.91 -9.39
CA GLN A 373 4.02 14.28 -9.75
C GLN A 373 3.39 15.33 -8.81
N MET A 374 4.06 15.67 -7.71
CA MET A 374 3.55 16.64 -6.74
C MET A 374 3.94 18.07 -7.14
N PRO A 375 3.08 19.07 -6.91
CA PRO A 375 3.46 20.47 -7.10
C PRO A 375 4.59 20.87 -6.13
N PRO A 376 5.33 21.97 -6.42
CA PRO A 376 6.28 22.55 -5.47
C PRO A 376 5.64 22.78 -4.10
N VAL A 377 6.42 22.57 -3.03
CA VAL A 377 5.95 22.69 -1.65
C VAL A 377 5.44 24.11 -1.39
N GLN A 378 4.28 24.21 -0.75
CA GLN A 378 3.65 25.47 -0.41
C GLN A 378 4.21 26.02 0.90
N TYR A 379 4.32 27.34 1.00
CA TYR A 379 4.76 28.02 2.22
C TYR A 379 3.62 28.06 3.25
N LEU A 380 3.68 27.19 4.26
CA LEU A 380 2.66 27.05 5.28
C LEU A 380 3.28 27.13 6.69
N PRO A 381 3.09 28.25 7.42
CA PRO A 381 3.54 28.35 8.80
C PRO A 381 2.59 27.61 9.74
N ASP A 382 3.11 26.62 10.47
CA ASP A 382 2.38 25.92 11.52
C ASP A 382 2.65 26.62 12.87
N GLY A 383 1.60 26.93 13.63
CA GLY A 383 1.74 27.64 14.92
C GLY A 383 2.34 29.06 14.83
N GLY A 384 2.41 29.65 13.62
CA GLY A 384 2.96 30.98 13.38
C GLY A 384 4.48 31.00 13.14
N LEU A 385 4.99 32.08 12.55
CA LEU A 385 6.38 32.20 12.10
C LEU A 385 7.43 32.15 13.24
N ASN A 386 7.05 32.59 14.44
CA ASN A 386 7.87 32.52 15.66
C ASN A 386 7.58 31.27 16.52
N GLY A 387 6.58 30.47 16.15
CA GLY A 387 6.20 29.24 16.83
C GLY A 387 6.91 28.05 16.21
N SER A 388 6.15 27.12 15.62
CA SER A 388 6.71 25.95 14.90
C SER A 388 7.30 26.32 13.53
N GLY A 389 7.12 27.55 13.06
CA GLY A 389 7.69 28.05 11.82
C GLY A 389 7.15 27.34 10.58
N ILE A 390 7.99 27.16 9.57
CA ILE A 390 7.70 26.41 8.33
C ILE A 390 8.48 25.08 8.27
N LEU A 391 8.82 24.52 9.42
CA LEU A 391 9.77 23.41 9.52
C LEU A 391 9.37 22.18 8.71
N ASP A 392 8.09 21.83 8.70
CA ASP A 392 7.57 20.72 7.90
C ASP A 392 7.72 20.97 6.40
N CYS A 393 7.53 22.21 5.95
CA CYS A 393 7.75 22.61 4.56
C CYS A 393 9.23 22.47 4.20
N ALA A 394 10.14 22.99 5.04
CA ALA A 394 11.58 22.90 4.86
C ALA A 394 12.08 21.45 4.76
N ARG A 395 11.63 20.58 5.68
CA ARG A 395 11.96 19.15 5.69
C ARG A 395 11.38 18.39 4.50
N GLN A 396 10.20 18.78 4.02
CA GLN A 396 9.62 18.21 2.80
C GLN A 396 10.46 18.56 1.57
N ILE A 397 10.88 19.82 1.42
CA ILE A 397 11.76 20.27 0.34
C ILE A 397 13.08 19.51 0.38
N GLN A 398 13.76 19.48 1.52
CA GLN A 398 15.02 18.75 1.68
C GLN A 398 14.89 17.27 1.29
N ARG A 399 13.80 16.62 1.73
CA ARG A 399 13.53 15.22 1.37
C ARG A 399 13.40 15.06 -0.14
N ARG A 400 12.59 15.87 -0.81
CA ARG A 400 12.35 15.76 -2.26
C ARG A 400 13.63 15.99 -3.06
N VAL A 401 14.34 17.08 -2.76
CA VAL A 401 15.62 17.44 -3.40
C VAL A 401 16.63 16.31 -3.26
N LYS A 402 16.79 15.72 -2.07
CA LYS A 402 17.71 14.60 -1.86
C LYS A 402 17.38 13.38 -2.72
N HIS A 403 16.09 13.06 -2.90
CA HIS A 403 15.68 11.91 -3.71
C HIS A 403 15.90 12.15 -5.20
N TRP A 404 15.53 13.31 -5.73
CA TRP A 404 15.75 13.63 -7.14
C TRP A 404 17.24 13.78 -7.47
N ALA A 405 18.02 14.42 -6.60
CA ALA A 405 19.47 14.52 -6.80
C ALA A 405 20.14 13.14 -6.81
N TYR A 406 19.77 12.24 -5.88
CA TYR A 406 20.22 10.84 -5.91
C TYR A 406 19.81 10.14 -7.21
N ALA A 407 18.53 10.26 -7.59
CA ALA A 407 17.97 9.58 -8.75
C ALA A 407 18.68 10.02 -10.03
N TYR A 408 18.97 11.31 -10.21
CA TYR A 408 19.81 11.80 -11.30
C TYR A 408 21.18 11.11 -11.29
N ARG A 409 21.86 11.04 -10.15
CA ARG A 409 23.22 10.49 -10.09
C ARG A 409 23.30 8.99 -10.38
N MET A 410 22.22 8.27 -10.13
CA MET A 410 22.12 6.85 -10.47
C MET A 410 21.58 6.57 -11.88
N SER A 411 20.85 7.51 -12.50
CA SER A 411 20.17 7.28 -13.79
C SER A 411 20.66 8.15 -14.96
N ASN A 412 21.33 9.26 -14.65
CA ASN A 412 21.66 10.35 -15.57
C ASN A 412 20.43 10.98 -16.26
N ASP A 413 19.23 10.85 -15.69
CA ASP A 413 17.98 11.37 -16.24
C ASP A 413 17.73 12.81 -15.79
N THR A 414 17.78 13.75 -16.75
CA THR A 414 17.67 15.19 -16.49
C THR A 414 16.28 15.63 -16.01
N ARG A 415 15.24 14.79 -16.08
CA ARG A 415 13.93 15.15 -15.51
C ARG A 415 14.01 15.44 -14.02
N TRP A 416 14.87 14.70 -13.30
CA TRP A 416 15.11 14.91 -11.88
C TRP A 416 15.78 16.24 -11.58
N VAL A 417 16.68 16.67 -12.47
CA VAL A 417 17.36 17.97 -12.39
C VAL A 417 16.36 19.10 -12.62
N ASN A 418 15.52 18.98 -13.65
CA ASN A 418 14.47 19.95 -13.95
C ASN A 418 13.48 20.10 -12.79
N ARG A 419 13.04 18.98 -12.21
CA ARG A 419 12.11 19.01 -11.08
C ARG A 419 12.75 19.58 -9.81
N THR A 420 14.03 19.29 -9.58
CA THR A 420 14.80 19.91 -8.49
C THR A 420 14.91 21.41 -8.67
N TRP A 421 15.21 21.87 -9.89
CA TRP A 421 15.30 23.30 -10.23
C TRP A 421 13.99 24.05 -9.94
N GLU A 422 12.85 23.49 -10.35
CA GLU A 422 11.53 24.07 -10.08
C GLU A 422 11.28 24.24 -8.56
N GLU A 423 11.62 23.23 -7.76
CA GLU A 423 11.46 23.27 -6.30
C GLU A 423 12.32 24.38 -5.67
N LEU A 424 13.58 24.52 -6.12
CA LEU A 424 14.50 25.54 -5.61
C LEU A 424 14.10 26.95 -6.02
N LEU A 425 13.56 27.15 -7.23
CA LEU A 425 13.06 28.45 -7.66
C LEU A 425 11.92 28.95 -6.78
N VAL A 426 11.01 28.05 -6.41
CA VAL A 426 9.92 28.38 -5.47
C VAL A 426 10.49 28.65 -4.08
N ALA A 427 11.28 27.73 -3.53
CA ALA A 427 11.81 27.82 -2.16
C ALA A 427 12.78 28.99 -1.93
N SER A 428 13.40 29.52 -2.99
CA SER A 428 14.26 30.72 -2.93
C SER A 428 13.47 32.03 -3.11
N GLY A 429 12.20 31.96 -3.49
CA GLY A 429 11.41 33.15 -3.85
C GLY A 429 11.72 33.72 -5.24
N ASN A 430 12.50 33.02 -6.07
CA ASN A 430 12.88 33.44 -7.42
C ASN A 430 11.85 33.00 -8.49
N SER A 431 10.63 32.67 -8.08
CA SER A 431 9.53 32.29 -8.97
C SER A 431 8.34 33.24 -8.78
N SER A 432 7.33 33.15 -9.66
CA SER A 432 6.06 33.84 -9.46
C SER A 432 5.21 33.24 -8.33
N GLN A 433 5.53 32.02 -7.87
CA GLN A 433 4.82 31.39 -6.76
C GLN A 433 5.32 31.98 -5.44
N TYR A 434 4.37 32.37 -4.58
CA TYR A 434 4.66 32.90 -3.25
C TYR A 434 5.40 31.87 -2.39
N PHE A 435 6.50 32.31 -1.79
CA PHE A 435 7.24 31.54 -0.80
C PHE A 435 7.89 32.48 0.22
N GLY A 436 7.17 32.78 1.30
CA GLY A 436 7.66 33.60 2.39
C GLY A 436 7.82 35.08 2.06
N VAL A 437 8.50 35.81 2.94
CA VAL A 437 8.74 37.24 2.80
C VAL A 437 10.02 37.44 2.00
N ALA A 438 9.97 38.30 0.97
CA ALA A 438 11.15 38.59 0.16
C ALA A 438 12.32 39.10 1.02
N GLY A 439 13.47 38.42 0.93
CA GLY A 439 14.66 38.71 1.74
C GLY A 439 14.73 37.97 3.07
N ASP A 440 13.65 37.26 3.44
CA ASP A 440 13.57 36.36 4.60
C ASP A 440 12.72 35.12 4.27
N ASN A 441 12.88 34.61 3.04
CA ASN A 441 12.06 33.53 2.49
C ASN A 441 12.20 32.21 3.28
N TRP A 442 13.27 32.06 4.06
CA TRP A 442 13.57 30.86 4.87
C TRP A 442 13.21 31.03 6.35
N ASN A 443 12.53 32.13 6.71
CA ASN A 443 12.02 32.40 8.05
C ASN A 443 13.11 32.44 9.15
N THR A 444 13.92 33.49 9.20
CA THR A 444 14.96 33.69 10.24
C THR A 444 14.41 33.88 11.66
N GLN A 445 13.10 34.00 11.81
CA GLN A 445 12.40 33.91 13.09
C GLN A 445 12.44 32.50 13.71
N HIS A 446 12.57 31.45 12.89
CA HIS A 446 12.65 30.06 13.33
C HIS A 446 13.83 29.35 12.63
N TRP A 447 14.98 29.34 13.29
CA TRP A 447 16.26 28.95 12.66
C TRP A 447 16.37 27.48 12.22
N LEU A 448 15.55 26.58 12.75
CA LEU A 448 15.47 25.21 12.25
C LEU A 448 15.01 25.18 10.77
N ASP A 449 14.15 26.12 10.37
CA ASP A 449 13.68 26.26 8.97
C ASP A 449 14.85 26.56 8.04
N VAL A 450 15.67 27.55 8.44
CA VAL A 450 16.86 27.98 7.72
C VAL A 450 17.89 26.84 7.63
N GLY A 451 18.13 26.10 8.72
CA GLY A 451 19.07 24.99 8.74
C GLY A 451 18.70 23.84 7.80
N GLU A 452 17.42 23.48 7.75
CA GLU A 452 16.90 22.42 6.87
C GLU A 452 16.93 22.84 5.39
N LEU A 453 16.55 24.08 5.08
CA LEU A 453 16.60 24.65 3.72
C LEU A 453 18.04 24.84 3.23
N LEU A 454 18.95 25.30 4.09
CA LEU A 454 20.38 25.35 3.79
C LEU A 454 20.91 23.98 3.37
N THR A 455 20.57 22.93 4.12
CA THR A 455 20.99 21.57 3.78
C THR A 455 20.36 21.09 2.46
N ALA A 456 19.10 21.43 2.19
CA ALA A 456 18.44 21.10 0.93
C ALA A 456 19.17 21.73 -0.28
N PHE A 457 19.45 23.04 -0.20
CA PHE A 457 20.15 23.77 -1.26
C PHE A 457 21.61 23.31 -1.39
N ALA A 458 22.28 23.01 -0.27
CA ALA A 458 23.63 22.45 -0.26
C ALA A 458 23.70 21.11 -1.02
N ILE A 459 22.75 20.20 -0.77
CA ILE A 459 22.64 18.92 -1.49
C ILE A 459 22.43 19.17 -2.99
N ALA A 460 21.50 20.04 -3.36
CA ALA A 460 21.24 20.33 -4.77
C ALA A 460 22.45 20.94 -5.49
N TYR A 461 23.12 21.90 -4.84
CA TYR A 461 24.30 22.55 -5.40
C TYR A 461 25.43 21.53 -5.61
N ASP A 462 25.73 20.74 -4.58
CA ASP A 462 26.87 19.83 -4.56
C ASP A 462 26.65 18.57 -5.42
N TRP A 463 25.47 17.94 -5.31
CA TRP A 463 25.23 16.65 -5.97
C TRP A 463 24.91 16.78 -7.45
N LEU A 464 24.44 17.94 -7.90
CA LEU A 464 24.08 18.24 -9.30
C LEU A 464 25.03 19.30 -9.92
N TYR A 465 26.17 19.59 -9.26
CA TYR A 465 27.10 20.64 -9.66
C TYR A 465 27.52 20.57 -11.13
N ASP A 466 27.78 19.36 -11.62
CA ASP A 466 28.30 19.06 -12.95
C ASP A 466 27.27 19.26 -14.07
N ILE A 467 25.97 19.17 -13.76
CA ILE A 467 24.89 19.30 -14.74
C ILE A 467 24.24 20.69 -14.77
N TRP A 468 24.37 21.46 -13.70
CA TRP A 468 23.87 22.82 -13.67
C TRP A 468 24.52 23.70 -14.75
N THR A 469 23.75 24.63 -15.32
CA THR A 469 24.34 25.74 -16.08
C THR A 469 25.09 26.70 -15.15
N ASN A 470 25.94 27.58 -15.69
CA ASN A 470 26.58 28.64 -14.89
C ASN A 470 25.53 29.48 -14.15
N ASP A 471 24.49 29.93 -14.84
CA ASP A 471 23.42 30.74 -14.24
C ASP A 471 22.66 29.99 -13.13
N GLN A 472 22.41 28.69 -13.31
CA GLN A 472 21.77 27.87 -12.28
C GLN A 472 22.69 27.69 -11.06
N ARG A 473 23.98 27.41 -11.27
CA ARG A 473 24.96 27.36 -10.17
C ARG A 473 25.00 28.69 -9.43
N ASP A 474 25.14 29.80 -10.14
CA ASP A 474 25.19 31.13 -9.54
C ASP A 474 23.91 31.42 -8.76
N SER A 475 22.74 31.12 -9.31
CA SER A 475 21.46 31.31 -8.63
C SER A 475 21.37 30.52 -7.32
N VAL A 476 21.71 29.22 -7.32
CA VAL A 476 21.63 28.38 -6.11
C VAL A 476 22.67 28.83 -5.09
N MET A 477 23.89 29.15 -5.52
CA MET A 477 24.94 29.69 -4.65
C MET A 477 24.51 30.99 -3.97
N TRP A 478 23.94 31.93 -4.72
CA TRP A 478 23.47 33.20 -4.16
C TRP A 478 22.27 33.01 -3.22
N SER A 479 21.40 32.02 -3.44
CA SER A 479 20.38 31.66 -2.44
C SER A 479 21.01 31.14 -1.15
N ILE A 480 22.00 30.24 -1.23
CA ILE A 480 22.76 29.74 -0.07
C ILE A 480 23.41 30.91 0.69
N ILE A 481 24.06 31.83 -0.02
CA ILE A 481 24.72 33.00 0.59
C ILE A 481 23.72 33.95 1.23
N SER A 482 22.71 34.41 0.48
CA SER A 482 21.84 35.51 0.91
C SER A 482 20.77 35.12 1.91
N LEU A 483 20.12 33.97 1.71
CA LEU A 483 19.01 33.51 2.55
C LEU A 483 19.50 32.66 3.73
N GLY A 484 20.71 32.10 3.65
CA GLY A 484 21.26 31.19 4.65
C GLY A 484 22.52 31.72 5.34
N LEU A 485 23.66 31.75 4.64
CA LEU A 485 24.97 31.99 5.26
C LEU A 485 25.12 33.42 5.81
N ASN A 486 24.73 34.46 5.06
CA ASN A 486 24.77 35.84 5.57
C ASN A 486 23.92 35.99 6.83
N LYS A 487 22.73 35.37 6.85
CA LYS A 487 21.86 35.32 8.03
C LYS A 487 22.51 34.55 9.17
N GLY A 488 23.18 33.44 8.87
CA GLY A 488 23.92 32.66 9.86
C GLY A 488 25.02 33.48 10.50
N TYR A 489 25.74 34.27 9.71
CA TYR A 489 26.76 35.18 10.22
C TYR A 489 26.18 36.28 11.10
N GLU A 490 25.05 36.89 10.70
CA GLU A 490 24.29 37.83 11.55
C GLU A 490 23.88 37.19 12.89
N ALA A 491 23.45 35.91 12.89
CA ALA A 491 23.10 35.19 14.09
C ALA A 491 24.30 34.93 15.02
N TYR A 492 25.48 34.63 14.46
CA TYR A 492 26.73 34.51 15.22
C TYR A 492 27.15 35.85 15.84
N GLU A 493 27.14 36.94 15.06
CA GLU A 493 27.47 38.28 15.56
C GLU A 493 26.52 38.74 16.67
N SER A 494 25.24 38.35 16.57
CA SER A 494 24.20 38.70 17.54
C SER A 494 24.17 37.76 18.75
N ASN A 495 25.04 36.74 18.82
CA ASN A 495 25.05 35.71 19.86
C ASN A 495 23.66 35.09 20.08
N MET A 496 23.02 34.64 19.00
CA MET A 496 21.69 34.03 19.08
C MET A 496 21.67 32.82 20.03
N TRP A 497 20.61 32.71 20.84
CA TRP A 497 20.52 31.74 21.95
C TRP A 497 20.73 30.28 21.52
N PHE A 498 20.25 29.90 20.33
CA PHE A 498 20.35 28.52 19.82
C PHE A 498 21.80 28.09 19.54
N LEU A 499 22.74 29.04 19.48
CA LEU A 499 24.17 28.75 19.34
C LEU A 499 24.79 28.21 20.62
N PHE A 500 24.10 28.31 21.77
CA PHE A 500 24.66 27.95 23.07
C PHE A 500 23.91 26.81 23.77
N VAL A 501 22.96 26.16 23.09
CA VAL A 501 22.20 25.05 23.64
C VAL A 501 22.80 23.70 23.24
N GLU A 502 22.83 22.77 24.20
CA GLU A 502 23.24 21.37 23.98
C GLU A 502 22.01 20.54 23.58
N GLY A 503 21.46 20.80 22.38
CA GLY A 503 20.23 20.18 21.91
C GLY A 503 20.01 20.29 20.40
N ASN A 504 18.80 19.95 19.95
CA ASN A 504 18.49 19.79 18.53
C ASN A 504 18.73 21.08 17.73
N TRP A 505 18.46 22.23 18.35
CA TRP A 505 18.55 23.54 17.73
C TRP A 505 19.96 23.86 17.27
N ASN A 506 20.95 23.64 18.14
CA ASN A 506 22.35 23.84 17.75
C ASN A 506 22.77 22.84 16.66
N CYS A 507 22.40 21.56 16.81
CA CYS A 507 22.78 20.52 15.87
C CYS A 507 22.24 20.75 14.46
N VAL A 508 20.95 21.04 14.32
CA VAL A 508 20.30 21.19 13.00
C VAL A 508 20.73 22.49 12.32
N THR A 509 20.81 23.59 13.07
CA THR A 509 21.19 24.91 12.52
C THR A 509 22.65 24.92 12.06
N ASN A 510 23.59 24.46 12.90
CA ASN A 510 24.99 24.35 12.51
C ASN A 510 25.20 23.33 11.40
N ALA A 511 24.43 22.25 11.35
CA ALA A 511 24.49 21.32 10.22
C ALA A 511 24.13 22.00 8.91
N GLY A 512 23.05 22.79 8.88
CA GLY A 512 22.70 23.59 7.71
C GLY A 512 23.80 24.55 7.28
N ILE A 513 24.32 25.35 8.23
CA ILE A 513 25.40 26.32 7.98
C ILE A 513 26.65 25.64 7.45
N ILE A 514 27.10 24.56 8.09
CA ILE A 514 28.30 23.81 7.70
C ILE A 514 28.10 23.15 6.34
N ASN A 515 26.97 22.48 6.11
CA ASN A 515 26.67 21.83 4.82
C ASN A 515 26.63 22.87 3.69
N GLY A 516 25.97 24.01 3.90
CA GLY A 516 25.90 25.11 2.95
C GLY A 516 27.27 25.71 2.65
N ALA A 517 28.06 26.01 3.67
CA ALA A 517 29.40 26.56 3.50
C ALA A 517 30.36 25.57 2.82
N LEU A 518 30.32 24.28 3.18
CA LEU A 518 31.08 23.24 2.50
C LEU A 518 30.64 23.07 1.04
N ALA A 519 29.34 23.21 0.73
CA ALA A 519 28.84 23.07 -0.63
C ALA A 519 29.42 24.12 -1.58
N ILE A 520 29.67 25.35 -1.13
CA ILE A 520 30.11 26.46 -2.01
C ILE A 520 31.54 26.95 -1.71
N TYR A 521 32.29 26.27 -0.85
CA TYR A 521 33.52 26.80 -0.24
C TYR A 521 34.55 27.36 -1.25
N ASN A 522 34.76 26.68 -2.38
CA ASN A 522 35.75 27.11 -3.38
C ASN A 522 35.17 28.11 -4.40
N GLU A 523 33.85 28.17 -4.50
CA GLU A 523 33.10 28.92 -5.48
C GLU A 523 32.60 30.27 -4.92
N ASP A 524 32.54 30.40 -3.58
CA ASP A 524 32.08 31.58 -2.87
C ASP A 524 33.02 32.79 -3.08
N PRO A 525 32.57 33.83 -3.80
CA PRO A 525 33.40 35.01 -4.06
C PRO A 525 33.47 35.98 -2.86
N THR A 526 32.62 35.79 -1.84
CA THR A 526 32.49 36.70 -0.70
C THR A 526 33.38 36.32 0.48
N GLY A 527 33.79 35.05 0.55
CA GLY A 527 34.54 34.48 1.68
C GLY A 527 33.68 34.19 2.92
N ILE A 528 32.34 34.32 2.84
CA ILE A 528 31.43 34.05 3.96
C ILE A 528 31.45 32.57 4.37
N ALA A 529 31.58 31.65 3.41
CA ALA A 529 31.66 30.22 3.67
C ALA A 529 32.87 29.89 4.57
N ALA A 530 34.05 30.39 4.22
CA ALA A 530 35.26 30.18 5.01
C ALA A 530 35.14 30.80 6.41
N LYS A 531 34.56 32.00 6.51
CA LYS A 531 34.34 32.68 7.79
C LYS A 531 33.40 31.89 8.71
N LEU A 532 32.28 31.40 8.18
CA LEU A 532 31.30 30.63 8.95
C LEU A 532 31.80 29.26 9.35
N LEU A 533 32.56 28.56 8.52
CA LEU A 533 33.19 27.31 8.95
C LEU A 533 34.11 27.55 10.16
N GLY A 534 34.85 28.65 10.18
CA GLY A 534 35.68 29.03 11.33
C GLY A 534 34.90 29.31 12.63
N LEU A 535 33.60 29.59 12.55
CA LEU A 535 32.72 29.88 13.70
C LEU A 535 31.85 28.67 14.08
N ALA A 536 31.21 28.05 13.09
CA ALA A 536 30.21 27.02 13.28
C ALA A 536 30.78 25.68 13.70
N ILE A 537 31.97 25.32 13.21
CA ILE A 537 32.64 24.09 13.61
C ILE A 537 33.00 24.08 15.10
N PRO A 538 33.73 25.08 15.65
CA PRO A 538 34.05 25.09 17.07
C PRO A 538 32.79 25.16 17.94
N ASN A 539 31.78 25.92 17.51
CA ASN A 539 30.51 26.01 18.22
C ASN A 539 29.78 24.65 18.27
N ALA A 540 29.68 23.96 17.14
CA ALA A 540 29.05 22.65 17.07
C ALA A 540 29.81 21.58 17.89
N GLN A 541 31.14 21.66 17.99
CA GLN A 541 31.95 20.81 18.86
C GLN A 541 31.71 21.08 20.35
N GLN A 542 31.51 22.35 20.70
CA GLN A 542 31.28 22.78 22.08
C GLN A 542 29.86 22.48 22.56
N HIS A 543 28.86 22.49 21.66
CA HIS A 543 27.44 22.39 22.03
C HIS A 543 26.78 21.14 21.44
N CYS A 544 26.59 21.05 20.12
CA CYS A 544 25.92 19.90 19.52
C CYS A 544 26.61 18.55 19.84
N ALA A 545 27.94 18.48 19.79
CA ALA A 545 28.65 17.25 20.10
C ALA A 545 28.56 16.86 21.59
N GLN A 546 28.19 17.79 22.48
CA GLN A 546 27.95 17.56 23.91
C GLN A 546 26.48 17.27 24.24
N ALA A 547 25.55 17.46 23.28
CA ALA A 547 24.12 17.27 23.48
C ALA A 547 23.72 15.82 23.80
N VAL A 548 24.54 14.85 23.37
CA VAL A 548 24.49 13.48 23.87
C VAL A 548 25.46 13.35 25.03
N HIS A 549 24.96 13.08 26.23
CA HIS A 549 25.79 12.91 27.42
C HIS A 549 26.68 11.66 27.36
N SER A 550 27.64 11.57 28.27
CA SER A 550 28.61 10.46 28.31
C SER A 550 27.99 9.08 28.55
N ASP A 551 26.84 9.02 29.21
CA ASP A 551 26.03 7.81 29.41
C ASP A 551 25.07 7.51 28.25
N GLY A 552 25.08 8.34 27.20
CA GLY A 552 24.27 8.17 26.00
C GLY A 552 22.96 8.94 26.00
N THR A 553 22.60 9.59 27.11
CA THR A 553 21.30 10.29 27.24
C THR A 553 21.22 11.59 26.47
N TRP A 554 19.98 12.00 26.24
CA TRP A 554 19.59 13.26 25.64
C TRP A 554 18.53 13.90 26.53
N THR A 555 18.66 15.19 26.78
CA THR A 555 17.80 15.92 27.70
C THR A 555 16.37 16.04 27.18
N GLU A 556 16.17 16.48 25.92
CA GLU A 556 14.84 16.82 25.39
C GLU A 556 13.81 15.68 25.47
N THR A 557 13.80 14.76 24.50
CA THR A 557 13.02 13.50 24.48
C THR A 557 13.67 12.51 23.48
N PRO A 558 13.29 11.22 23.49
CA PRO A 558 13.71 10.27 22.44
C PRO A 558 13.31 10.69 21.01
N ASP A 559 12.20 11.42 20.84
CA ASP A 559 11.75 11.89 19.53
C ASP A 559 12.67 13.02 19.00
N TYR A 560 13.13 13.91 19.89
CA TYR A 560 14.05 15.00 19.53
C TYR A 560 15.52 14.55 19.46
N TRP A 561 15.88 13.44 20.12
CA TRP A 561 17.17 12.79 19.93
C TRP A 561 17.40 12.44 18.47
N TYR A 562 16.42 11.80 17.81
CA TYR A 562 16.54 11.45 16.38
C TYR A 562 16.77 12.70 15.53
N PHE A 563 16.04 13.77 15.82
CA PHE A 563 16.11 15.02 15.04
C PHE A 563 17.47 15.72 15.19
N GLY A 564 17.94 15.93 16.42
CA GLY A 564 19.25 16.53 16.68
C GLY A 564 20.41 15.67 16.16
N VAL A 565 20.36 14.35 16.40
CA VAL A 565 21.41 13.42 15.95
C VAL A 565 21.42 13.28 14.43
N GLN A 566 20.30 13.44 13.74
CA GLN A 566 20.28 13.52 12.27
C GLN A 566 21.12 14.70 11.76
N GLY A 567 20.95 15.90 12.33
CA GLY A 567 21.77 17.07 12.00
C GLY A 567 23.25 16.82 12.30
N HIS A 568 23.55 16.27 13.48
CA HIS A 568 24.93 15.93 13.86
C HIS A 568 25.58 14.92 12.90
N ALA A 569 24.88 13.85 12.53
CA ALA A 569 25.37 12.84 11.61
C ALA A 569 25.62 13.42 10.21
N GLN A 570 24.72 14.29 9.74
CA GLN A 570 24.88 14.97 8.45
C GLN A 570 26.15 15.84 8.45
N MET A 571 26.30 16.76 9.40
CA MET A 571 27.46 17.66 9.42
C MET A 571 28.78 16.89 9.60
N SER A 572 28.80 15.87 10.46
CA SER A 572 29.99 15.03 10.68
C SER A 572 30.37 14.28 9.41
N SER A 573 29.38 13.70 8.72
CA SER A 573 29.62 13.01 7.45
C SER A 573 30.09 13.98 6.37
N ALA A 574 29.50 15.16 6.27
CA ALA A 574 29.87 16.18 5.29
C ALA A 574 31.30 16.70 5.52
N LEU A 575 31.68 16.99 6.76
CA LEU A 575 33.04 17.39 7.12
C LEU A 575 34.05 16.30 6.81
N LEU A 576 33.75 15.06 7.21
CA LEU A 576 34.61 13.91 6.91
C LEU A 576 34.82 13.76 5.40
N THR A 577 33.76 13.80 4.61
CA THR A 577 33.89 13.60 3.17
C THR A 577 34.48 14.80 2.44
N ALA A 578 34.13 16.03 2.83
CA ALA A 578 34.61 17.23 2.16
C ALA A 578 36.06 17.57 2.52
N THR A 579 36.50 17.28 3.75
CA THR A 579 37.83 17.68 4.26
C THR A 579 38.79 16.52 4.50
N GLY A 580 38.31 15.28 4.48
CA GLY A 580 39.12 14.10 4.83
C GLY A 580 39.44 13.99 6.33
N ARG A 581 39.01 14.95 7.15
CA ARG A 581 39.12 14.89 8.60
C ARG A 581 37.73 14.73 9.21
N PRO A 582 37.50 13.67 9.98
CA PRO A 582 36.52 13.78 11.04
C PRO A 582 37.19 14.73 12.04
N GLU A 583 36.87 16.01 11.99
CA GLU A 583 37.11 16.84 13.17
C GLU A 583 36.52 16.13 14.40
N LYS A 584 37.01 16.43 15.61
CA LYS A 584 36.64 15.68 16.83
C LYS A 584 35.16 15.91 17.24
N PHE A 585 34.22 15.45 16.41
CA PHE A 585 32.80 15.28 16.64
C PHE A 585 32.55 13.89 17.25
N THR A 586 33.43 13.47 18.16
CA THR A 586 33.23 12.24 18.91
C THR A 586 32.08 12.46 19.89
N ALA A 587 30.84 12.38 19.40
CA ALA A 587 29.77 11.90 20.26
C ALA A 587 30.24 10.54 20.76
N THR A 588 30.32 10.41 22.07
CA THR A 588 30.50 9.17 22.78
C THR A 588 29.73 8.07 22.07
N ALA A 589 30.40 6.94 21.80
CA ALA A 589 29.84 5.75 21.15
C ALA A 589 28.65 5.11 21.91
N ASN A 590 28.08 5.82 22.87
CA ASN A 590 26.93 5.46 23.70
C ASN A 590 25.65 6.20 23.29
N ALA A 591 25.65 7.03 22.22
CA ALA A 591 24.44 7.73 21.77
C ALA A 591 23.26 6.76 21.63
N MET A 592 22.24 6.96 22.46
CA MET A 592 21.06 6.10 22.67
C MET A 592 20.76 5.12 21.52
N LEU A 593 21.42 3.97 21.56
CA LEU A 593 20.77 2.77 21.07
C LEU A 593 19.91 2.30 22.24
N PHE A 594 18.60 2.21 22.04
CA PHE A 594 17.71 1.31 22.79
C PHE A 594 18.20 -0.16 22.79
N TYR A 595 19.45 -0.44 22.36
CA TYR A 595 19.95 -1.70 21.81
C TYR A 595 21.48 -1.93 21.96
N GLY A 596 22.20 -1.30 22.90
CA GLY A 596 23.60 -1.69 23.23
C GLY A 596 24.13 -0.91 24.43
N ASP A 597 24.88 -1.42 25.41
CA ASP A 597 25.74 -2.61 25.43
C ASP A 597 25.88 -3.25 26.84
N GLN A 598 24.88 -3.14 27.73
CA GLN A 598 24.70 -4.10 28.84
C GLN A 598 23.23 -4.52 28.95
N PHE A 599 22.95 -5.65 28.29
CA PHE A 599 21.64 -6.10 27.83
C PHE A 599 20.76 -6.74 28.90
N ASP A 600 20.24 -5.94 29.82
CA ASP A 600 19.00 -6.33 30.52
C ASP A 600 18.33 -5.15 31.27
N ASN A 601 19.11 -4.19 31.79
CA ASN A 601 18.62 -3.00 32.48
C ASN A 601 19.62 -1.84 32.30
N ALA A 602 19.17 -0.69 31.81
CA ALA A 602 20.04 0.47 31.56
C ALA A 602 19.79 1.53 32.63
N ASN A 603 20.84 1.90 33.37
CA ASN A 603 20.85 3.02 34.31
C ASN A 603 21.60 4.18 33.67
N PHE A 604 20.88 5.26 33.42
CA PHE A 604 21.41 6.50 32.92
C PHE A 604 21.51 7.49 34.08
N SER A 605 22.74 7.82 34.44
CA SER A 605 23.05 8.53 35.69
C SER A 605 23.53 9.97 35.48
N SER A 606 23.46 10.49 34.24
CA SER A 606 23.68 11.92 33.98
C SER A 606 22.82 12.74 34.93
N ALA A 607 23.40 13.78 35.55
CA ALA A 607 22.67 14.63 36.47
C ALA A 607 21.58 15.47 35.76
N GLU A 608 21.71 15.67 34.45
CA GLU A 608 20.80 16.47 33.62
C GLU A 608 19.62 15.64 33.07
N SER A 609 19.78 14.32 32.92
CA SER A 609 18.70 13.44 32.43
C SER A 609 18.78 12.03 33.04
N PRO A 610 18.66 11.87 34.36
CA PRO A 610 18.77 10.55 34.99
C PRO A 610 17.51 9.70 34.79
N TRP A 611 17.65 8.51 34.23
CA TRP A 611 16.52 7.58 34.12
C TRP A 611 16.98 6.13 34.12
N VAL A 612 16.03 5.22 34.30
CA VAL A 612 16.29 3.80 34.27
C VAL A 612 15.28 3.09 33.37
N SER A 613 15.73 2.07 32.67
CA SER A 613 14.86 1.08 32.03
C SER A 613 15.19 -0.32 32.50
N MET A 614 14.16 -1.11 32.77
CA MET A 614 14.28 -2.49 33.25
C MET A 614 13.33 -3.41 32.50
N ARG A 615 13.80 -4.58 32.09
CA ARG A 615 13.05 -5.50 31.24
C ARG A 615 13.15 -6.93 31.73
N SER A 616 12.11 -7.72 31.46
CA SER A 616 12.11 -9.17 31.73
C SER A 616 12.51 -10.02 30.52
N SER A 617 12.55 -9.47 29.30
CA SER A 617 13.04 -10.13 28.07
C SER A 617 13.15 -9.18 26.89
N TRP A 618 14.16 -9.31 26.03
CA TRP A 618 14.33 -8.62 24.73
C TRP A 618 13.53 -9.21 23.58
N THR A 619 13.02 -10.41 23.77
CA THR A 619 12.49 -11.24 22.68
C THR A 619 11.05 -11.69 22.92
N ASP A 620 10.58 -11.65 24.16
CA ASP A 620 9.19 -11.85 24.52
C ASP A 620 8.45 -10.50 24.44
N THR A 621 7.60 -10.34 23.44
CA THR A 621 6.76 -9.14 23.24
C THR A 621 5.71 -8.96 24.34
N THR A 622 5.50 -9.98 25.18
CA THR A 622 4.65 -9.91 26.38
C THR A 622 5.43 -9.64 27.67
N GLY A 623 6.76 -9.56 27.56
CA GLY A 623 7.65 -9.29 28.67
C GLY A 623 7.33 -7.98 29.38
N LEU A 624 7.50 -7.99 30.69
CA LEU A 624 7.47 -6.80 31.53
C LEU A 624 8.59 -5.83 31.12
N PHE A 625 8.23 -4.57 30.88
CA PHE A 625 9.12 -3.41 30.74
C PHE A 625 8.66 -2.33 31.71
N VAL A 626 9.60 -1.73 32.41
CA VAL A 626 9.34 -0.56 33.25
C VAL A 626 10.45 0.46 33.04
N ALA A 627 10.09 1.73 33.00
CA ALA A 627 11.05 2.82 33.01
C ALA A 627 10.61 3.88 34.02
N MET A 628 11.57 4.52 34.66
CA MET A 628 11.34 5.63 35.57
C MET A 628 12.39 6.71 35.30
N LYS A 629 11.96 7.97 35.24
CA LYS A 629 12.85 9.12 35.04
C LYS A 629 12.90 9.98 36.29
N ALA A 630 14.00 10.69 36.46
CA ALA A 630 14.14 11.79 37.40
C ALA A 630 15.01 12.86 36.73
N GLY A 631 15.03 14.08 37.23
CA GLY A 631 15.87 15.12 36.64
C GLY A 631 15.16 16.47 36.54
N PRO A 632 15.90 17.50 36.14
CA PRO A 632 15.33 18.81 35.89
C PRO A 632 14.38 18.78 34.69
N ALA A 633 13.45 19.73 34.67
CA ALA A 633 12.54 20.01 33.55
C ALA A 633 13.03 21.16 32.66
N VAL A 634 14.24 21.69 32.91
CA VAL A 634 14.86 22.83 32.20
C VAL A 634 16.03 22.39 31.32
N GLY A 635 16.29 23.17 30.26
CA GLY A 635 17.41 22.90 29.34
C GLY A 635 17.04 21.94 28.21
N HIS A 636 15.73 21.70 28.02
CA HIS A 636 15.17 20.71 27.10
C HIS A 636 14.47 21.40 25.91
N GLN A 637 14.85 22.66 25.63
CA GLN A 637 14.31 23.47 24.53
C GLN A 637 12.77 23.41 24.47
N THR A 638 12.09 23.51 25.62
CA THR A 638 10.63 23.48 25.74
C THR A 638 9.93 22.17 25.40
N HIS A 639 10.65 21.04 25.43
CA HIS A 639 10.10 19.70 25.17
C HIS A 639 9.94 18.79 26.40
N SER A 640 10.46 19.18 27.58
CA SER A 640 10.27 18.40 28.83
C SER A 640 8.92 18.61 29.52
N ASN A 641 8.57 17.73 30.45
CA ASN A 641 7.46 17.91 31.40
C ASN A 641 8.02 18.03 32.84
N ILE A 642 7.20 18.47 33.79
CA ILE A 642 7.57 18.49 35.22
C ILE A 642 7.26 17.12 35.84
N ASP A 643 8.06 16.13 35.51
CA ASP A 643 7.74 14.71 35.63
C ASP A 643 8.83 13.86 36.31
N ALA A 644 9.60 14.47 37.22
CA ALA A 644 10.56 13.69 37.98
C ALA A 644 9.85 12.63 38.84
N GLY A 645 10.36 11.40 38.80
CA GLY A 645 9.73 10.23 39.41
C GLY A 645 8.61 9.62 38.57
N ASP A 646 8.29 10.15 37.37
CA ASP A 646 7.34 9.54 36.45
C ASP A 646 7.80 8.15 36.01
N PHE A 647 6.85 7.24 35.86
CA PHE A 647 7.11 5.87 35.42
C PHE A 647 6.08 5.38 34.42
N VAL A 648 6.55 4.49 33.54
CA VAL A 648 5.71 3.72 32.61
C VAL A 648 5.87 2.24 32.87
N LEU A 649 4.80 1.48 32.68
CA LEU A 649 4.77 0.04 32.92
C LEU A 649 4.05 -0.67 31.78
N ASP A 650 4.81 -1.48 31.04
CA ASP A 650 4.33 -2.41 30.03
C ASP A 650 4.43 -3.84 30.57
N ALA A 651 3.38 -4.63 30.43
CA ALA A 651 3.39 -6.06 30.78
C ALA A 651 2.28 -6.80 30.06
N LEU A 652 2.52 -8.07 29.72
CA LEU A 652 1.56 -8.89 28.97
C LEU A 652 1.18 -8.25 27.62
N GLY A 653 2.07 -7.47 27.02
CA GLY A 653 1.84 -6.74 25.76
C GLY A 653 0.87 -5.56 25.90
N GLU A 654 0.68 -5.01 27.10
CA GLU A 654 -0.19 -3.84 27.35
C GLU A 654 0.53 -2.77 28.19
N ARG A 655 0.20 -1.49 27.94
CA ARG A 655 0.59 -0.33 28.76
C ARG A 655 -0.35 -0.16 29.94
N TRP A 656 0.11 -0.54 31.14
CA TRP A 656 -0.67 -0.47 32.38
C TRP A 656 -0.57 0.90 33.05
N ALA A 657 0.64 1.47 33.12
CA ALA A 657 0.90 2.85 33.53
C ALA A 657 1.40 3.62 32.31
N GLY A 658 0.61 4.57 31.82
CA GLY A 658 0.90 5.35 30.61
C GLY A 658 1.18 6.81 30.90
N GLU A 659 1.89 7.47 30.00
CA GLU A 659 2.09 8.92 29.98
C GLU A 659 1.13 9.53 28.95
N LEU A 660 0.58 10.71 29.23
CA LEU A 660 -0.54 11.29 28.47
C LEU A 660 -0.10 11.95 27.14
N CYS A 661 1.17 11.78 26.74
CA CYS A 661 1.79 12.33 25.55
C CYS A 661 1.79 13.87 25.52
N GLN A 662 2.28 14.45 24.43
CA GLN A 662 2.42 15.91 24.28
C GLN A 662 1.10 16.68 24.41
N ALA A 663 1.16 17.89 24.95
CA ALA A 663 0.08 18.86 24.83
C ALA A 663 0.06 19.48 23.41
N SER A 664 -0.91 20.35 23.13
CA SER A 664 -0.98 21.05 21.84
C SER A 664 0.17 22.04 21.71
N TYR A 665 0.99 21.91 20.66
CA TYR A 665 2.05 22.89 20.36
C TYR A 665 1.50 24.26 19.97
N LEU A 666 0.21 24.30 19.57
CA LEU A 666 -0.51 25.52 19.24
C LEU A 666 -1.05 26.26 20.48
N SER A 667 -0.95 25.67 21.67
CA SER A 667 -1.43 26.30 22.90
C SER A 667 -0.62 27.55 23.23
N THR A 668 -1.33 28.59 23.68
CA THR A 668 -0.73 29.88 24.02
C THR A 668 0.40 29.73 25.03
N GLY A 669 1.59 30.20 24.66
CA GLY A 669 2.78 30.16 25.51
C GLY A 669 3.40 28.77 25.70
N TYR A 670 3.06 27.78 24.87
CA TYR A 670 3.63 26.43 24.96
C TYR A 670 5.18 26.44 24.85
N PHE A 671 5.72 27.16 23.85
CA PHE A 671 7.16 27.33 23.63
C PHE A 671 7.76 28.56 24.34
N SER A 672 7.09 29.11 25.38
CA SER A 672 7.49 30.39 25.98
C SER A 672 8.83 30.34 26.72
N SER A 673 9.03 29.37 27.61
CA SER A 673 10.30 29.07 28.30
C SER A 673 10.17 27.81 29.16
N ASP A 674 11.29 27.31 29.69
CA ASP A 674 11.31 26.27 30.72
C ASP A 674 11.34 26.82 32.16
N ASN A 675 11.32 28.14 32.34
CA ASN A 675 11.44 28.78 33.66
C ASN A 675 10.32 28.34 34.62
N GLN A 676 10.57 28.38 35.93
CA GLN A 676 9.61 27.91 36.96
C GLN A 676 8.18 28.47 36.82
N ASN A 677 8.07 29.73 36.37
CA ASN A 677 6.80 30.45 36.23
C ASN A 677 6.28 30.48 34.78
N SER A 678 6.78 29.60 33.91
CA SER A 678 6.40 29.56 32.50
C SER A 678 4.91 29.22 32.32
N THR A 679 4.28 29.86 31.34
CA THR A 679 2.89 29.61 30.93
C THR A 679 2.69 28.14 30.53
N ARG A 680 3.71 27.47 30.01
CA ARG A 680 3.60 26.06 29.59
C ARG A 680 3.29 25.13 30.78
N TRP A 681 3.70 25.47 32.00
CA TRP A 681 3.41 24.69 33.20
C TRP A 681 2.00 24.87 33.72
N LEU A 682 1.24 25.78 33.10
CA LEU A 682 -0.18 25.90 33.34
C LEU A 682 -0.95 24.76 32.67
N TYR A 683 -0.44 23.99 31.71
CA TYR A 683 -1.23 22.90 31.10
C TYR A 683 -1.11 21.58 31.90
N TYR A 684 -2.18 20.77 31.92
CA TYR A 684 -2.23 19.54 32.71
C TYR A 684 -1.15 18.53 32.33
N ARG A 685 -0.91 18.32 31.03
CA ARG A 685 0.04 17.31 30.53
C ARG A 685 1.51 17.66 30.75
N THR A 686 1.84 18.92 30.98
CA THR A 686 3.22 19.41 31.15
C THR A 686 3.59 19.63 32.61
N ARG A 687 2.60 19.66 33.52
CA ARG A 687 2.79 19.88 34.95
C ARG A 687 2.83 18.57 35.74
N THR A 688 3.30 18.63 36.99
CA THR A 688 3.43 17.46 37.90
C THR A 688 2.12 16.71 38.10
N GLU A 689 1.01 17.45 38.11
CA GLU A 689 -0.33 16.88 38.28
C GLU A 689 -0.70 15.84 37.19
N GLY A 690 -0.21 16.01 35.96
CA GLY A 690 -0.49 15.12 34.83
C GLY A 690 0.47 13.94 34.66
N GLN A 691 1.39 13.73 35.61
CA GLN A 691 2.41 12.68 35.53
C GLN A 691 2.12 11.53 36.50
N ASN A 692 2.75 10.36 36.29
CA ASN A 692 2.70 9.21 37.20
C ASN A 692 3.67 9.39 38.39
N THR A 693 3.57 10.54 39.06
CA THR A 693 4.46 10.93 40.16
C THR A 693 3.68 11.33 41.42
N ILE A 694 4.40 11.81 42.43
CA ILE A 694 3.83 12.32 43.67
C ILE A 694 3.38 13.77 43.45
N VAL A 695 2.16 14.11 43.86
CA VAL A 695 1.72 15.50 43.96
C VAL A 695 1.70 15.88 45.44
N TYR A 696 2.60 16.79 45.84
CA TYR A 696 2.69 17.31 47.20
C TYR A 696 2.07 18.70 47.28
N ASN A 697 1.10 18.89 48.18
CA ASN A 697 0.41 20.18 48.40
C ASN A 697 -0.22 20.80 47.13
N GLY A 698 -0.51 20.00 46.09
CA GLY A 698 -1.05 20.50 44.81
C GLY A 698 -0.06 21.29 43.94
N SER A 699 1.21 21.37 44.33
CA SER A 699 2.24 22.17 43.68
C SER A 699 3.00 21.40 42.60
N ASN A 700 3.57 22.13 41.64
CA ASN A 700 4.55 21.60 40.71
C ASN A 700 5.90 21.39 41.40
N GLN A 701 6.70 20.47 40.87
CA GLN A 701 8.10 20.31 41.26
C GLN A 701 8.92 21.56 40.87
N VAL A 702 10.08 21.71 41.52
CA VAL A 702 11.09 22.73 41.20
C VAL A 702 11.78 22.33 39.90
N VAL A 703 11.64 23.15 38.86
CA VAL A 703 11.96 22.76 37.48
C VAL A 703 13.46 22.64 37.21
N ASP A 704 14.32 23.38 37.92
CA ASP A 704 15.77 23.40 37.74
C ASP A 704 16.52 22.52 38.79
N ALA A 705 15.76 21.87 39.67
CA ALA A 705 16.32 21.00 40.70
C ALA A 705 16.75 19.65 40.12
N ARG A 706 17.84 19.10 40.67
CA ARG A 706 18.38 17.78 40.36
C ARG A 706 18.19 16.83 41.54
N PRO A 707 18.00 15.52 41.33
CA PRO A 707 17.94 14.57 42.42
C PRO A 707 19.25 14.60 43.23
N SER A 708 19.16 14.52 44.56
CA SER A 708 20.33 14.64 45.44
C SER A 708 21.19 13.37 45.47
N SER A 709 20.57 12.22 45.20
CA SER A 709 21.26 10.93 45.06
C SER A 709 20.45 9.95 44.22
N ILE A 710 21.15 9.04 43.57
CA ILE A 710 20.60 7.94 42.77
C ILE A 710 21.35 6.67 43.17
N ARG A 711 20.63 5.59 43.43
CA ARG A 711 21.17 4.27 43.74
C ARG A 711 20.60 3.24 42.79
N PHE A 712 21.48 2.55 42.08
CA PHE A 712 21.14 1.47 41.16
C PHE A 712 21.87 0.21 41.56
N GLU A 713 21.15 -0.89 41.70
CA GLU A 713 21.77 -2.21 41.90
C GLU A 713 21.03 -3.27 41.10
N THR A 714 21.78 -4.27 40.65
CA THR A 714 21.26 -5.39 39.86
C THR A 714 22.00 -6.67 40.22
N THR A 715 21.31 -7.78 40.05
CA THR A 715 21.87 -9.13 40.11
C THR A 715 22.78 -9.46 38.93
N GLY A 716 22.84 -8.59 37.91
CA GLY A 716 23.76 -8.72 36.78
C GLY A 716 23.39 -9.80 35.76
N ASN A 717 22.19 -10.40 35.87
CA ASN A 717 21.72 -11.31 34.84
C ASN A 717 21.51 -10.55 33.52
N ALA A 718 21.93 -11.17 32.42
CA ALA A 718 21.78 -10.68 31.05
C ALA A 718 21.20 -11.79 30.16
N GLN A 719 20.42 -11.43 29.15
CA GLN A 719 19.95 -12.37 28.13
C GLN A 719 21.12 -12.77 27.22
N THR A 720 21.56 -14.04 27.28
CA THR A 720 22.74 -14.55 26.52
C THR A 720 22.41 -15.20 25.18
N GLY A 721 21.12 -15.20 24.78
CA GLY A 721 20.64 -15.72 23.49
C GLY A 721 19.19 -15.33 23.20
N PRO A 722 18.63 -15.67 22.02
CA PRO A 722 17.31 -15.16 21.57
C PRO A 722 16.10 -15.62 22.40
N VAL A 723 16.26 -16.54 23.36
CA VAL A 723 15.14 -17.04 24.19
C VAL A 723 15.56 -17.31 25.65
N SER A 724 16.86 -17.42 25.95
CA SER A 724 17.32 -17.93 27.26
C SER A 724 17.61 -16.79 28.24
N LEU A 725 16.72 -16.62 29.21
CA LEU A 725 16.97 -15.87 30.44
C LEU A 725 16.78 -16.83 31.62
N SER A 726 17.84 -17.02 32.42
CA SER A 726 17.71 -17.70 33.71
C SER A 726 17.00 -16.76 34.70
N LYS A 727 15.70 -16.98 34.93
CA LYS A 727 14.85 -16.10 35.74
C LYS A 727 14.91 -16.39 37.25
N GLN A 728 15.45 -17.53 37.68
CA GLN A 728 15.57 -17.84 39.10
C GLN A 728 16.55 -16.83 39.74
N ASP A 729 16.03 -15.99 40.63
CA ASP A 729 16.75 -14.97 41.43
C ASP A 729 17.10 -13.63 40.77
N SER A 730 16.59 -13.32 39.58
CA SER A 730 16.88 -12.02 38.96
C SER A 730 16.10 -10.86 39.61
N ALA A 731 16.85 -9.86 40.07
CA ALA A 731 16.34 -8.59 40.59
C ALA A 731 17.17 -7.40 40.09
N VAL A 732 16.50 -6.26 39.94
CA VAL A 732 17.08 -4.95 39.62
C VAL A 732 16.27 -3.88 40.32
N TYR A 733 16.92 -2.86 40.84
CA TYR A 733 16.22 -1.72 41.43
C TYR A 733 16.95 -0.40 41.20
N TRP A 734 16.18 0.68 41.28
CA TRP A 734 16.64 2.05 41.14
C TRP A 734 15.90 2.93 42.15
N VAL A 735 16.64 3.64 43.00
CA VAL A 735 16.11 4.54 44.02
C VAL A 735 16.66 5.94 43.77
N VAL A 736 15.76 6.92 43.77
CA VAL A 736 16.08 8.33 43.56
C VAL A 736 15.56 9.17 44.72
N ASN A 737 16.41 10.09 45.20
CA ASN A 737 16.03 11.09 46.19
C ASN A 737 15.52 12.35 45.48
N LEU A 738 14.21 12.59 45.57
CA LEU A 738 13.49 13.67 44.90
C LEU A 738 13.35 14.94 45.76
N THR A 739 13.95 14.97 46.96
CA THR A 739 13.73 16.01 47.98
C THR A 739 13.88 17.43 47.46
N THR A 740 14.93 17.68 46.68
CA THR A 740 15.23 18.99 46.06
C THR A 740 14.15 19.41 45.07
N LEU A 741 13.59 18.46 44.31
CA LEU A 741 12.53 18.71 43.33
C LEU A 741 11.19 19.01 43.99
N TYR A 742 11.02 18.68 45.27
CA TYR A 742 9.84 19.04 46.08
C TYR A 742 10.13 20.14 47.09
N GLY A 743 11.11 21.02 46.81
CA GLY A 743 11.36 22.20 47.64
C GLY A 743 11.84 21.89 49.06
N GLY A 744 12.50 20.73 49.25
CA GLY A 744 13.05 20.31 50.55
C GLY A 744 12.20 19.30 51.31
N VAL A 745 11.01 18.94 50.83
CA VAL A 745 10.20 17.86 51.42
C VAL A 745 10.91 16.53 51.20
N LEU A 746 11.15 15.78 52.27
CA LEU A 746 11.92 14.54 52.23
C LEU A 746 11.14 13.44 51.49
N ILE A 747 11.51 13.22 50.23
CA ILE A 747 10.86 12.24 49.34
C ILE A 747 11.93 11.40 48.64
N GLU A 748 11.88 10.08 48.84
CA GLU A 748 12.61 9.10 48.04
C GLU A 748 11.63 8.19 47.31
N ARG A 749 11.94 7.88 46.04
CA ARG A 749 11.15 6.98 45.21
C ARG A 749 12.03 5.86 44.67
N GLY A 750 11.60 4.62 44.85
CA GLY A 750 12.27 3.42 44.37
C GLY A 750 11.39 2.59 43.46
N ILE A 751 11.98 2.00 42.41
CA ILE A 751 11.33 1.02 41.54
C ILE A 751 12.20 -0.24 41.43
N ARG A 752 11.57 -1.41 41.51
CA ARG A 752 12.27 -2.71 41.55
C ARG A 752 11.52 -3.78 40.77
N LEU A 753 12.26 -4.55 39.97
CA LEU A 753 11.81 -5.86 39.48
C LEU A 753 12.30 -6.97 40.41
N PHE A 754 11.42 -7.91 40.73
CA PHE A 754 11.73 -9.04 41.60
C PHE A 754 10.91 -10.29 41.21
N ASN A 755 11.17 -11.40 41.89
CA ASN A 755 10.51 -12.70 41.64
C ASN A 755 10.66 -13.15 40.17
N GLY A 756 11.91 -13.23 39.71
CA GLY A 756 12.23 -13.53 38.31
C GLY A 756 11.71 -12.49 37.33
N ARG A 757 11.71 -11.22 37.74
CA ARG A 757 11.23 -10.05 36.98
C ARG A 757 9.76 -10.17 36.52
N SER A 758 8.94 -10.86 37.30
CA SER A 758 7.49 -11.00 37.05
C SER A 758 6.64 -9.99 37.82
N GLN A 759 7.26 -9.28 38.78
CA GLN A 759 6.58 -8.31 39.64
C GLN A 759 7.37 -7.00 39.71
N VAL A 760 6.62 -5.89 39.85
CA VAL A 760 7.16 -4.55 40.09
C VAL A 760 6.81 -4.11 41.50
N LEU A 761 7.80 -3.64 42.25
CA LEU A 761 7.62 -2.90 43.50
C LEU A 761 7.96 -1.44 43.23
N LEU A 762 6.99 -0.54 43.44
CA LEU A 762 7.21 0.89 43.53
C LEU A 762 7.07 1.28 45.01
N GLN A 763 8.06 1.98 45.55
CA GLN A 763 8.12 2.36 46.95
C GLN A 763 8.42 3.85 47.07
N ASP A 764 7.58 4.57 47.81
CA ASP A 764 7.75 5.98 48.11
C ASP A 764 7.96 6.16 49.62
N GLU A 765 9.09 6.74 50.00
CA GLU A 765 9.41 7.09 51.37
C GLU A 765 9.27 8.60 51.52
N ILE A 766 8.21 9.02 52.22
CA ILE A 766 7.90 10.42 52.47
C ILE A 766 7.98 10.63 53.98
N THR A 767 8.97 11.40 54.43
CA THR A 767 9.17 11.73 55.85
C THR A 767 8.80 13.19 56.11
N GLU A 768 8.28 13.46 57.31
CA GLU A 768 7.90 14.83 57.75
C GLU A 768 6.87 15.55 56.84
N ALA A 769 6.01 14.80 56.13
CA ALA A 769 4.94 15.38 55.33
C ALA A 769 3.98 16.19 56.22
N THR A 770 3.91 17.51 55.99
CA THR A 770 3.02 18.44 56.70
C THR A 770 1.75 18.76 55.91
N SER A 771 1.68 18.34 54.64
CA SER A 771 0.60 18.65 53.71
C SER A 771 0.09 17.40 52.99
N ALA A 772 -1.04 17.53 52.28
CA ALA A 772 -1.63 16.43 51.54
C ALA A 772 -0.70 15.93 50.42
N CYS A 773 -0.53 14.60 50.34
CA CYS A 773 0.23 13.91 49.30
C CYS A 773 -0.71 13.05 48.46
N GLN A 774 -0.50 13.02 47.15
CA GLN A 774 -1.21 12.11 46.26
C GLN A 774 -0.21 11.26 45.48
N TRP A 775 -0.40 9.94 45.51
CA TRP A 775 0.24 9.02 44.60
C TRP A 775 -0.62 8.89 43.35
N ARG A 776 -0.08 9.16 42.16
CA ARG A 776 -0.82 9.12 40.90
C ARG A 776 -0.25 8.08 39.93
N MET A 777 -1.17 7.44 39.21
CA MET A 777 -0.89 6.56 38.08
C MET A 777 -2.04 6.70 37.08
N HIS A 778 -1.70 7.12 35.86
CA HIS A 778 -2.61 7.21 34.74
C HIS A 778 -2.72 5.85 34.06
N THR A 779 -3.96 5.43 33.84
CA THR A 779 -4.25 4.14 33.22
C THR A 779 -5.57 4.19 32.48
N ASN A 780 -5.63 3.52 31.33
CA ASN A 780 -6.89 3.27 30.62
C ASN A 780 -7.72 2.17 31.29
N ALA A 781 -7.41 1.82 32.55
CA ALA A 781 -7.96 0.67 33.24
C ALA A 781 -9.32 0.85 33.85
N THR A 782 -10.20 -0.13 33.57
CA THR A 782 -11.30 -0.44 34.46
C THR A 782 -10.71 -0.99 35.75
N ILE A 783 -10.97 -0.30 36.85
CA ILE A 783 -10.47 -0.62 38.19
C ILE A 783 -11.60 -1.22 39.02
N LYS A 784 -11.31 -2.33 39.72
CA LYS A 784 -12.17 -2.86 40.78
C LYS A 784 -11.40 -2.91 42.09
N TYR A 785 -11.91 -2.22 43.11
CA TYR A 785 -11.31 -2.22 44.44
C TYR A 785 -11.59 -3.53 45.17
N LYS A 786 -10.60 -3.99 45.91
CA LYS A 786 -10.64 -5.14 46.82
C LYS A 786 -10.18 -4.68 48.20
N LYS A 787 -10.57 -5.45 49.23
CA LYS A 787 -10.11 -5.24 50.62
C LYS A 787 -10.31 -3.78 51.10
N GLY A 788 -11.48 -3.21 50.86
CA GLY A 788 -11.78 -1.83 51.26
C GLY A 788 -10.98 -0.74 50.53
N GLY A 789 -10.36 -1.04 49.39
CA GLY A 789 -9.55 -0.10 48.61
C GLY A 789 -8.03 -0.28 48.74
N ILE A 790 -7.56 -1.17 49.63
CA ILE A 790 -6.13 -1.45 49.81
C ILE A 790 -5.53 -2.17 48.59
N ALA A 791 -6.35 -2.90 47.83
CA ALA A 791 -5.96 -3.52 46.56
C ALA A 791 -6.90 -3.11 45.43
N ALA A 792 -6.39 -3.10 44.21
CA ALA A 792 -7.13 -2.77 43.00
C ALA A 792 -6.77 -3.77 41.90
N ASP A 793 -7.78 -4.41 41.31
CA ASP A 793 -7.62 -5.14 40.06
C ASP A 793 -7.83 -4.17 38.90
N LEU A 794 -6.80 -4.02 38.07
CA LEU A 794 -6.82 -3.32 36.80
C LEU A 794 -6.99 -4.37 35.70
N PHE A 795 -7.78 -4.09 34.67
CA PHE A 795 -8.09 -5.15 33.69
C PHE A 795 -8.15 -4.68 32.23
N LEU A 796 -7.15 -4.98 31.39
CA LEU A 796 -6.90 -4.39 30.04
C LEU A 796 -7.01 -5.43 28.97
N ASN A 797 -7.90 -5.24 27.98
CA ASN A 797 -8.02 -6.11 26.81
C ASN A 797 -8.08 -7.61 27.19
N GLY A 798 -8.82 -7.94 28.25
CA GLY A 798 -8.94 -9.30 28.78
C GLY A 798 -7.83 -9.78 29.72
N LYS A 799 -6.76 -9.01 29.90
CA LYS A 799 -5.67 -9.24 30.84
C LYS A 799 -5.96 -8.54 32.17
N SER A 800 -5.26 -8.92 33.23
CA SER A 800 -5.42 -8.34 34.56
C SER A 800 -4.08 -8.10 35.24
N LEU A 801 -3.98 -6.98 35.95
CA LEU A 801 -2.88 -6.64 36.85
C LEU A 801 -3.48 -6.27 38.21
N THR A 802 -2.92 -6.80 39.30
CA THR A 802 -3.35 -6.44 40.65
C THR A 802 -2.33 -5.49 41.27
N ALA A 803 -2.77 -4.29 41.64
CA ALA A 803 -2.01 -3.36 42.46
C ALA A 803 -2.42 -3.53 43.94
N THR A 804 -1.46 -3.54 44.86
CA THR A 804 -1.72 -3.67 46.30
C THR A 804 -0.86 -2.69 47.08
N ILE A 805 -1.48 -1.90 47.94
CA ILE A 805 -0.79 -1.06 48.92
C ILE A 805 -0.28 -1.99 50.03
N GLN A 806 1.04 -2.02 50.20
CA GLN A 806 1.68 -2.80 51.28
C GLN A 806 1.78 -1.98 52.58
N SER A 807 2.06 -0.69 52.47
CA SER A 807 2.28 0.23 53.59
C SER A 807 2.14 1.69 53.11
N PRO A 808 1.79 2.65 53.99
CA PRO A 808 1.25 2.46 55.33
C PRO A 808 -0.18 1.90 55.31
N LEU A 809 -0.56 1.20 56.39
CA LEU A 809 -1.91 0.68 56.56
C LEU A 809 -2.91 1.84 56.67
N GLY A 810 -4.04 1.75 55.98
CA GLY A 810 -5.12 2.76 56.01
C GLY A 810 -5.23 3.62 54.75
N LEU A 811 -4.26 3.55 53.83
CA LEU A 811 -4.40 4.14 52.49
C LEU A 811 -5.29 3.28 51.60
N THR A 812 -6.02 3.94 50.69
CA THR A 812 -6.89 3.27 49.72
C THR A 812 -6.71 3.88 48.34
N PHE A 813 -6.81 3.03 47.32
CA PHE A 813 -6.92 3.49 45.94
C PHE A 813 -8.27 4.15 45.71
N ARG A 814 -8.26 5.25 44.96
CA ARG A 814 -9.44 5.86 44.37
C ARG A 814 -9.13 6.31 42.95
N THR A 815 -10.14 6.33 42.10
CA THR A 815 -10.07 6.81 40.72
C THR A 815 -10.54 8.25 40.72
N VAL A 816 -9.80 9.11 40.04
CA VAL A 816 -10.18 10.50 39.73
C VAL A 816 -10.09 10.68 38.22
N GLU A 817 -10.81 11.66 37.68
CA GLU A 817 -10.62 12.05 36.28
C GLU A 817 -9.25 12.72 36.12
N ALA A 818 -8.59 12.52 34.97
CA ALA A 818 -7.26 13.05 34.70
C ALA A 818 -7.32 14.52 34.28
N THR A 819 -7.92 15.35 35.12
CA THR A 819 -8.14 16.78 34.88
C THR A 819 -7.48 17.59 35.99
N ARG A 820 -7.33 18.91 35.75
CA ARG A 820 -6.83 19.84 36.76
C ARG A 820 -7.62 19.74 38.06
N GLY A 821 -6.94 19.77 39.20
CA GLY A 821 -7.57 19.91 40.50
C GLY A 821 -8.06 21.34 40.77
N GLU A 822 -8.96 21.52 41.73
CA GLU A 822 -9.52 22.85 42.11
C GLU A 822 -8.46 23.86 42.56
N SER A 823 -7.33 23.38 43.12
CA SER A 823 -6.21 24.23 43.54
C SER A 823 -5.22 24.57 42.42
N SER A 824 -5.53 24.18 41.18
CA SER A 824 -4.69 24.44 40.01
C SER A 824 -4.77 25.90 39.59
N PRO A 825 -3.66 26.51 39.14
CA PRO A 825 -3.72 27.83 38.50
C PRO A 825 -4.62 27.83 37.27
N ASP A 826 -5.18 28.99 36.92
CA ASP A 826 -5.98 29.16 35.70
C ASP A 826 -5.12 29.02 34.44
N LEU A 827 -5.75 28.58 33.35
CA LEU A 827 -5.15 28.58 32.01
C LEU A 827 -5.10 30.00 31.43
N PRO A 828 -4.29 30.27 30.40
CA PRO A 828 -4.38 31.52 29.65
C PRO A 828 -5.80 31.76 29.13
N GLU A 829 -6.16 33.04 28.97
CA GLU A 829 -7.50 33.42 28.52
C GLU A 829 -7.84 32.76 27.18
N GLY A 830 -8.98 32.05 27.12
CA GLY A 830 -9.45 31.36 25.92
C GLY A 830 -8.86 29.96 25.69
N GLU A 831 -7.91 29.50 26.51
CA GLU A 831 -7.30 28.17 26.39
C GLU A 831 -8.06 27.10 27.19
N THR A 832 -7.98 25.86 26.71
CA THR A 832 -8.51 24.69 27.41
C THR A 832 -7.49 23.56 27.38
N ASP A 833 -7.41 22.79 28.47
CA ASP A 833 -6.59 21.58 28.47
C ASP A 833 -7.15 20.59 27.44
N PRO A 834 -6.30 19.96 26.61
CA PRO A 834 -6.73 18.86 25.76
C PRO A 834 -7.38 17.77 26.61
N GLU A 835 -8.38 17.10 26.06
CA GLU A 835 -9.05 16.04 26.81
C GLU A 835 -8.07 14.92 27.16
N ASN A 836 -7.87 14.73 28.46
CA ASN A 836 -7.04 13.67 29.03
C ASN A 836 -7.90 12.45 29.32
N SER A 837 -8.71 12.05 28.36
CA SER A 837 -9.62 10.94 28.52
C SER A 837 -8.87 9.60 28.68
N GLY A 838 -7.56 9.58 28.97
CA GLY A 838 -6.70 8.59 28.35
C GLY A 838 -7.00 8.70 26.86
N MET A 839 -7.20 7.59 26.17
CA MET A 839 -8.18 7.70 25.10
C MET A 839 -9.52 7.31 25.67
N ARG A 840 -10.46 8.25 25.79
CA ARG A 840 -11.88 7.91 25.90
C ARG A 840 -12.72 8.71 24.90
N CYS A 841 -13.11 8.06 23.82
CA CYS A 841 -14.50 7.77 23.42
C CYS A 841 -14.39 6.95 22.12
N SER A 842 -15.06 5.79 22.01
CA SER A 842 -15.06 4.99 20.77
C SER A 842 -16.44 4.69 20.22
N ASP A 843 -17.50 5.22 20.82
CA ASP A 843 -18.89 4.91 20.47
C ASP A 843 -19.77 6.16 20.23
N GLY A 844 -19.20 7.37 20.27
CA GLY A 844 -19.89 8.57 19.83
C GLY A 844 -19.21 9.19 18.60
N SER A 845 -19.98 9.89 17.76
CA SER A 845 -19.50 10.61 16.58
C SER A 845 -19.45 12.12 16.82
N GLU A 846 -18.34 12.75 16.46
CA GLU A 846 -18.13 14.20 16.51
C GLU A 846 -19.14 14.96 15.62
N GLU A 847 -19.53 14.35 14.48
CA GLU A 847 -20.51 14.91 13.52
C GLU A 847 -21.96 14.98 14.04
N SER A 848 -22.32 14.25 15.11
CA SER A 848 -23.72 14.16 15.58
C SER A 848 -24.02 14.91 16.87
N GLY A 849 -23.02 15.52 17.51
CA GLY A 849 -23.16 16.21 18.80
C GLY A 849 -23.70 15.34 19.95
N THR A 850 -23.74 14.01 19.79
CA THR A 850 -24.41 13.11 20.73
C THR A 850 -23.41 12.51 21.73
N PRO A 851 -23.61 12.68 23.06
CA PRO A 851 -22.72 12.10 24.07
C PRO A 851 -22.70 10.56 24.04
N CYS A 852 -21.52 9.97 24.26
CA CYS A 852 -21.35 8.52 24.34
C CYS A 852 -22.24 7.90 25.43
N SER A 853 -22.48 6.59 25.34
CA SER A 853 -23.42 5.89 26.22
C SER A 853 -23.13 6.05 27.72
N ARG A 854 -21.84 6.18 28.09
CA ARG A 854 -21.37 6.48 29.46
C ARG A 854 -21.65 7.93 29.87
N CYS A 855 -21.29 8.90 29.04
CA CYS A 855 -21.50 10.33 29.32
C CYS A 855 -23.00 10.67 29.41
N ARG A 856 -23.83 10.00 28.60
CA ARG A 856 -25.29 10.11 28.65
C ARG A 856 -25.88 9.60 29.97
N ARG A 857 -25.29 8.54 30.56
CA ARG A 857 -25.75 7.91 31.80
C ARG A 857 -25.30 8.68 33.06
N GLN A 858 -24.13 9.33 33.00
CA GLN A 858 -23.58 10.11 34.11
C GLN A 858 -23.82 11.62 33.99
N LYS A 859 -24.49 12.07 32.91
CA LYS A 859 -24.78 13.48 32.61
C LYS A 859 -23.50 14.36 32.53
N LEU A 860 -22.46 13.85 31.87
CA LEU A 860 -21.19 14.57 31.65
C LEU A 860 -21.06 15.04 30.18
N PRO A 861 -20.31 16.12 29.89
CA PRO A 861 -19.93 16.51 28.53
C PRO A 861 -19.04 15.43 27.88
N CYS A 862 -19.16 15.25 26.56
CA CYS A 862 -18.41 14.24 25.80
C CYS A 862 -17.39 14.95 24.92
N VAL A 863 -16.10 14.75 25.16
CA VAL A 863 -15.01 15.31 24.35
C VAL A 863 -14.30 14.13 23.65
N TYR A 864 -13.62 14.39 22.52
CA TYR A 864 -12.93 13.37 21.72
C TYR A 864 -11.44 13.68 21.63
N SER A 865 -10.59 12.76 22.09
CA SER A 865 -9.16 12.71 21.74
C SER A 865 -8.76 11.28 21.34
N ALA A 866 -8.00 11.14 20.25
CA ALA A 866 -7.72 9.86 19.59
C ALA A 866 -6.51 9.10 20.19
N PRO A 867 -6.42 7.74 20.10
CA PRO A 867 -7.50 6.74 20.09
C PRO A 867 -7.17 5.35 20.74
N PHE A 868 -7.85 4.90 21.81
CA PHE A 868 -7.97 3.49 22.27
C PHE A 868 -9.28 3.33 23.10
N HIS A 869 -9.87 2.13 23.09
CA HIS A 869 -11.03 1.74 23.91
C HIS A 869 -10.99 0.24 24.27
N ARG A 870 -11.68 -0.18 25.35
CA ARG A 870 -11.40 -1.40 26.13
C ARG A 870 -12.67 -2.21 26.45
N VAL A 871 -12.64 -3.54 26.30
CA VAL A 871 -13.69 -4.52 26.74
C VAL A 871 -13.05 -5.79 27.33
N HIS A 872 -13.69 -6.45 28.30
CA HIS A 872 -13.13 -7.56 29.10
C HIS A 872 -13.52 -8.96 28.63
N LYS A 873 -12.49 -9.75 28.31
CA LYS A 873 -12.48 -11.07 27.64
C LYS A 873 -12.74 -12.28 28.55
N ARG A 874 -12.45 -12.18 29.86
CA ARG A 874 -12.24 -13.39 30.69
C ARG A 874 -13.49 -14.03 31.29
N LYS A 875 -14.42 -13.25 31.86
CA LYS A 875 -15.69 -13.80 32.38
C LYS A 875 -16.58 -14.34 31.27
N ARG A 876 -16.57 -13.65 30.12
CA ARG A 876 -17.30 -14.06 28.93
C ARG A 876 -16.74 -15.37 28.36
N MET A 877 -15.43 -15.60 28.37
CA MET A 877 -14.85 -16.87 27.92
C MET A 877 -15.21 -18.06 28.81
N GLU A 878 -15.18 -17.89 30.14
CA GLU A 878 -15.56 -18.96 31.07
C GLU A 878 -17.07 -19.25 31.00
N GLU A 879 -17.90 -18.20 30.95
CA GLU A 879 -19.35 -18.32 30.74
C GLU A 879 -19.68 -18.93 29.36
N LEU A 880 -18.91 -18.60 28.30
CA LEU A 880 -19.08 -19.14 26.95
C LEU A 880 -18.51 -20.56 26.79
N GLU A 881 -17.50 -20.98 27.54
CA GLU A 881 -17.02 -22.37 27.52
C GLU A 881 -18.02 -23.29 28.23
N GLU A 882 -18.63 -22.80 29.31
CA GLU A 882 -19.70 -23.50 30.02
C GLU A 882 -21.00 -23.50 29.19
N GLU A 883 -21.41 -22.36 28.61
CA GLU A 883 -22.49 -22.28 27.62
C GLU A 883 -22.20 -23.12 26.38
N ALA A 884 -20.97 -23.17 25.85
CA ALA A 884 -20.64 -23.98 24.67
C ALA A 884 -20.66 -25.48 24.98
N SER A 885 -20.37 -25.89 26.22
CA SER A 885 -20.49 -27.28 26.65
C SER A 885 -21.96 -27.70 26.78
N ILE A 886 -22.82 -26.79 27.25
CA ILE A 886 -24.27 -26.97 27.37
C ILE A 886 -24.92 -26.93 25.98
N LEU A 887 -24.57 -25.95 25.15
CA LEU A 887 -25.02 -25.78 23.77
C LEU A 887 -24.56 -26.91 22.85
N ARG A 888 -23.39 -27.55 23.09
CA ARG A 888 -22.98 -28.76 22.33
C ARG A 888 -23.84 -29.98 22.67
N ARG A 889 -24.31 -30.09 23.92
CA ARG A 889 -25.31 -31.09 24.32
C ARG A 889 -26.69 -30.76 23.74
N GLU A 890 -27.09 -29.49 23.74
CA GLU A 890 -28.33 -29.05 23.11
C GLU A 890 -28.30 -29.21 21.59
N LEU A 891 -27.20 -28.88 20.90
CA LEU A 891 -27.02 -29.06 19.45
C LEU A 891 -27.05 -30.54 19.00
N GLN A 892 -26.69 -31.48 19.88
CA GLN A 892 -26.92 -32.91 19.62
C GLN A 892 -28.39 -33.31 19.72
N VAL A 893 -29.20 -32.58 20.49
CA VAL A 893 -30.65 -32.76 20.63
C VAL A 893 -31.42 -31.97 19.54
N THR A 894 -30.94 -30.79 19.15
CA THR A 894 -31.55 -29.89 18.14
C THR A 894 -31.28 -30.32 16.69
N ARG A 895 -30.21 -31.09 16.42
CA ARG A 895 -29.96 -31.67 15.08
C ARG A 895 -31.07 -32.62 14.60
N THR A 896 -31.96 -33.02 15.51
CA THR A 896 -33.15 -33.82 15.21
C THR A 896 -34.41 -32.97 14.92
N GLN A 897 -34.37 -31.64 15.05
CA GLN A 897 -35.59 -30.78 15.01
C GLN A 897 -35.61 -29.64 13.97
N ASP A 898 -34.49 -29.18 13.41
CA ASP A 898 -34.51 -28.02 12.49
C ASP A 898 -34.81 -28.38 11.02
N THR A 899 -36.09 -28.66 10.78
CA THR A 899 -36.77 -28.42 9.50
C THR A 899 -37.98 -27.53 9.78
N GLN A 900 -37.83 -26.20 9.89
CA GLN A 900 -38.89 -25.18 9.62
C GLN A 900 -38.52 -23.78 10.20
N ASN A 901 -38.20 -22.82 9.32
CA ASN A 901 -38.66 -21.41 9.33
C ASN A 901 -37.70 -20.49 8.53
N TYR A 902 -38.10 -20.04 7.34
CA TYR A 902 -37.42 -18.98 6.57
C TYR A 902 -38.32 -17.73 6.50
N GLU A 903 -37.81 -16.59 6.96
CA GLU A 903 -38.47 -15.27 6.83
C GLU A 903 -38.45 -14.75 5.38
N ALA A 904 -39.48 -14.00 4.98
CA ALA A 904 -39.62 -13.44 3.63
C ALA A 904 -38.69 -12.24 3.39
N THR A 905 -38.08 -12.16 2.20
CA THR A 905 -37.19 -11.07 1.80
C THR A 905 -37.91 -9.72 1.74
N GLU A 906 -37.27 -8.67 2.24
CA GLU A 906 -37.81 -7.30 2.27
C GLU A 906 -37.31 -6.45 1.09
N ALA A 907 -38.10 -5.47 0.66
CA ALA A 907 -37.66 -4.47 -0.32
C ALA A 907 -36.58 -3.55 0.29
N ARG A 908 -35.67 -3.04 -0.56
CA ARG A 908 -34.53 -2.20 -0.14
C ARG A 908 -34.33 -1.01 -1.07
N SER A 909 -33.85 0.10 -0.53
CA SER A 909 -33.56 1.30 -1.30
C SER A 909 -32.11 1.78 -1.13
N ILE A 910 -31.56 2.36 -2.19
CA ILE A 910 -30.24 3.03 -2.18
C ILE A 910 -30.36 4.33 -2.97
N ASP A 911 -30.03 5.45 -2.33
CA ASP A 911 -30.05 6.79 -2.95
C ASP A 911 -31.30 7.06 -3.82
N GLY A 912 -32.47 6.89 -3.19
CA GLY A 912 -33.79 7.10 -3.79
C GLY A 912 -34.28 6.01 -4.75
N LEU A 913 -33.46 4.99 -5.08
CA LEU A 913 -33.85 3.87 -5.93
C LEU A 913 -34.34 2.69 -5.07
N GLU A 914 -35.62 2.37 -5.13
CA GLU A 914 -36.22 1.23 -4.42
C GLU A 914 -36.26 -0.02 -5.31
N ILE A 915 -35.81 -1.16 -4.76
CA ILE A 915 -35.80 -2.46 -5.42
C ILE A 915 -36.71 -3.42 -4.63
N GLY A 916 -37.69 -3.99 -5.32
CA GLY A 916 -38.64 -4.94 -4.74
C GLY A 916 -37.98 -6.27 -4.32
N SER A 917 -38.54 -6.91 -3.30
CA SER A 917 -38.03 -8.16 -2.72
C SER A 917 -37.86 -9.30 -3.72
N SER A 918 -38.79 -9.45 -4.67
CA SER A 918 -38.72 -10.48 -5.73
C SER A 918 -37.52 -10.29 -6.67
N ILE A 919 -37.13 -9.03 -6.92
CA ILE A 919 -35.97 -8.70 -7.75
C ILE A 919 -34.68 -9.01 -6.98
N ILE A 920 -34.65 -8.68 -5.68
CA ILE A 920 -33.53 -8.98 -4.77
C ILE A 920 -33.30 -10.49 -4.71
N ASP A 921 -34.34 -11.28 -4.45
CA ASP A 921 -34.26 -12.75 -4.41
C ASP A 921 -33.75 -13.33 -5.73
N HIS A 922 -34.23 -12.78 -6.85
CA HIS A 922 -33.77 -13.23 -8.17
C HIS A 922 -32.30 -12.92 -8.40
N CYS A 923 -31.83 -11.71 -8.05
CA CYS A 923 -30.43 -11.34 -8.17
C CYS A 923 -29.52 -12.19 -7.26
N PHE A 924 -29.91 -12.46 -6.02
CA PHE A 924 -29.17 -13.35 -5.11
C PHE A 924 -29.10 -14.78 -5.66
N LYS A 925 -30.21 -15.31 -6.17
CA LYS A 925 -30.25 -16.63 -6.81
C LYS A 925 -29.30 -16.71 -8.01
N LEU A 926 -29.27 -15.66 -8.85
CA LEU A 926 -28.35 -15.58 -9.98
C LEU A 926 -26.89 -15.50 -9.52
N PHE A 927 -26.59 -14.68 -8.51
CA PHE A 927 -25.24 -14.57 -7.94
C PHE A 927 -24.73 -15.92 -7.42
N PHE A 928 -25.47 -16.58 -6.53
CA PHE A 928 -25.05 -17.85 -5.92
C PHE A 928 -25.01 -19.01 -6.92
N ARG A 929 -25.83 -18.98 -7.97
CA ARG A 929 -25.80 -20.00 -9.03
C ARG A 929 -24.64 -19.80 -10.00
N ASP A 930 -24.40 -18.57 -10.43
CA ASP A 930 -23.55 -18.30 -11.61
C ASP A 930 -22.19 -17.66 -11.30
N TYR A 931 -22.03 -17.03 -10.14
CA TYR A 931 -20.84 -16.23 -9.80
C TYR A 931 -20.10 -16.77 -8.57
N HIS A 932 -20.83 -17.08 -7.49
CA HIS A 932 -20.25 -17.64 -6.26
C HIS A 932 -19.40 -18.90 -6.46
N PRO A 933 -19.75 -19.87 -7.34
CA PRO A 933 -18.90 -21.02 -7.59
C PRO A 933 -17.52 -20.69 -8.18
N LEU A 934 -17.37 -19.51 -8.80
CA LEU A 934 -16.12 -19.04 -9.39
C LEU A 934 -15.19 -18.40 -8.35
N LEU A 935 -15.79 -17.70 -7.37
CA LEU A 935 -15.09 -17.04 -6.27
C LEU A 935 -15.84 -17.27 -4.93
N PRO A 936 -15.69 -18.47 -4.31
CA PRO A 936 -16.47 -18.91 -3.15
C PRO A 936 -15.97 -18.27 -1.84
N VAL A 937 -16.15 -16.95 -1.72
CA VAL A 937 -15.76 -16.16 -0.54
C VAL A 937 -16.90 -15.97 0.47
N LEU A 938 -18.12 -16.40 0.14
CA LEU A 938 -19.31 -16.24 1.00
C LEU A 938 -19.92 -17.58 1.44
N ASP A 939 -20.70 -17.56 2.51
CA ASP A 939 -21.57 -18.68 2.91
C ASP A 939 -22.82 -18.72 2.00
N PRO A 940 -23.07 -19.80 1.24
CA PRO A 940 -24.23 -19.91 0.35
C PRO A 940 -25.58 -19.99 1.09
N THR A 941 -25.59 -20.19 2.41
CA THR A 941 -26.82 -20.26 3.21
C THR A 941 -27.33 -18.88 3.66
N ILE A 942 -26.58 -17.80 3.39
CA ILE A 942 -26.93 -16.45 3.81
C ILE A 942 -28.16 -15.92 3.05
N THR A 943 -29.15 -15.44 3.80
CA THR A 943 -30.37 -14.84 3.21
C THR A 943 -30.15 -13.35 2.87
N PRO A 944 -30.92 -12.77 1.93
CA PRO A 944 -30.79 -11.36 1.57
C PRO A 944 -30.98 -10.39 2.76
N ASN A 945 -31.97 -10.65 3.62
CA ASN A 945 -32.23 -9.83 4.81
C ASN A 945 -31.05 -9.88 5.79
N LEU A 946 -30.52 -11.07 6.05
CA LEU A 946 -29.37 -11.27 6.93
C LEU A 946 -28.13 -10.58 6.37
N LEU A 947 -27.89 -10.69 5.07
CA LEU A 947 -26.75 -10.03 4.45
C LEU A 947 -26.90 -8.51 4.44
N TYR A 948 -28.09 -7.97 4.20
CA TYR A 948 -28.32 -6.51 4.26
C TYR A 948 -28.03 -5.94 5.66
N GLY A 949 -28.46 -6.63 6.71
CA GLY A 949 -28.13 -6.26 8.10
C GLY A 949 -26.64 -6.42 8.44
N LYS A 950 -25.98 -7.40 7.83
CA LYS A 950 -24.53 -7.61 7.98
C LYS A 950 -23.72 -6.58 7.21
N SER A 951 -23.93 -6.35 5.92
CA SER A 951 -23.16 -5.37 5.14
C SER A 951 -23.96 -4.88 3.95
N GLN A 952 -24.32 -3.60 3.97
CA GLN A 952 -25.05 -2.97 2.87
C GLN A 952 -24.20 -2.87 1.60
N VAL A 953 -22.89 -2.59 1.72
CA VAL A 953 -21.99 -2.53 0.54
C VAL A 953 -21.87 -3.90 -0.12
N LEU A 954 -21.68 -4.97 0.65
CA LEU A 954 -21.59 -6.34 0.12
C LEU A 954 -22.92 -6.79 -0.47
N PHE A 955 -24.04 -6.51 0.21
CA PHE A 955 -25.38 -6.77 -0.30
C PHE A 955 -25.59 -6.13 -1.68
N TRP A 956 -25.32 -4.82 -1.81
CA TRP A 956 -25.57 -4.11 -3.06
C TRP A 956 -24.63 -4.55 -4.18
N VAL A 957 -23.37 -4.89 -3.87
CA VAL A 957 -22.45 -5.50 -4.82
C VAL A 957 -23.00 -6.84 -5.34
N ILE A 958 -23.48 -7.74 -4.47
CA ILE A 958 -24.12 -9.01 -4.88
C ILE A 958 -25.34 -8.77 -5.77
N VAL A 959 -26.22 -7.86 -5.36
CA VAL A 959 -27.42 -7.51 -6.17
C VAL A 959 -27.00 -7.01 -7.55
N SER A 960 -25.95 -6.19 -7.64
CA SER A 960 -25.47 -5.63 -8.90
C SER A 960 -24.82 -6.67 -9.82
N ILE A 961 -24.07 -7.63 -9.26
CA ILE A 961 -23.47 -8.74 -10.02
C ILE A 961 -24.58 -9.68 -10.52
N GLY A 962 -25.54 -10.01 -9.66
CA GLY A 962 -26.73 -10.78 -10.04
C GLY A 962 -27.57 -10.08 -11.13
N ALA A 963 -27.68 -8.75 -11.05
CA ALA A 963 -28.41 -7.94 -12.03
C ALA A 963 -27.83 -8.05 -13.45
N ARG A 964 -26.54 -8.38 -13.62
CA ARG A 964 -25.91 -8.60 -14.94
C ARG A 964 -26.59 -9.69 -15.76
N LYS A 965 -27.16 -10.70 -15.09
CA LYS A 965 -27.88 -11.83 -15.71
C LYS A 965 -29.39 -11.77 -15.47
N ASN A 966 -29.89 -10.68 -14.87
CA ASN A 966 -31.32 -10.49 -14.64
C ASN A 966 -31.99 -9.94 -15.90
N LEU A 967 -32.40 -10.86 -16.78
CA LEU A 967 -33.03 -10.52 -18.07
C LEU A 967 -34.38 -9.79 -17.91
N ALA A 968 -35.03 -9.87 -16.75
CA ALA A 968 -36.29 -9.17 -16.49
C ALA A 968 -36.06 -7.67 -16.20
N HIS A 969 -34.88 -7.28 -15.73
CA HIS A 969 -34.53 -5.90 -15.40
C HIS A 969 -33.13 -5.53 -15.94
N PRO A 970 -32.93 -5.45 -17.27
CA PRO A 970 -31.62 -5.29 -17.90
C PRO A 970 -30.94 -3.95 -17.57
N ASN A 971 -31.71 -2.90 -17.28
CA ASN A 971 -31.18 -1.57 -16.92
C ASN A 971 -30.82 -1.42 -15.44
N LEU A 972 -31.06 -2.45 -14.62
CA LEU A 972 -30.86 -2.40 -13.17
C LEU A 972 -29.40 -2.14 -12.81
N ILE A 973 -28.44 -2.75 -13.51
CA ILE A 973 -27.01 -2.52 -13.25
C ILE A 973 -26.59 -1.08 -13.55
N THR A 974 -27.10 -0.49 -14.64
CA THR A 974 -26.84 0.90 -15.01
C THR A 974 -27.43 1.87 -14.00
N ALA A 975 -28.58 1.55 -13.42
CA ALA A 975 -29.19 2.34 -12.35
C ALA A 975 -28.45 2.23 -11.01
N LEU A 976 -27.89 1.05 -10.71
CA LEU A 976 -27.17 0.77 -9.46
C LEU A 976 -25.74 1.31 -9.46
N SER A 977 -25.01 1.22 -10.57
CA SER A 977 -23.59 1.59 -10.67
C SER A 977 -23.23 2.97 -10.09
N PRO A 978 -23.88 4.10 -10.46
CA PRO A 978 -23.53 5.42 -9.94
C PRO A 978 -23.83 5.60 -8.45
N ARG A 979 -24.67 4.72 -7.86
CA ARG A 979 -25.06 4.75 -6.44
C ARG A 979 -24.17 3.87 -5.58
N ILE A 980 -23.69 2.76 -6.15
CA ILE A 980 -22.81 1.81 -5.44
C ILE A 980 -21.34 2.26 -5.49
N SER A 981 -20.87 2.88 -6.58
CA SER A 981 -19.46 3.31 -6.67
C SER A 981 -19.03 4.25 -5.52
N PRO A 982 -19.79 5.30 -5.16
CA PRO A 982 -19.48 6.13 -4.00
C PRO A 982 -19.56 5.35 -2.68
N LEU A 983 -20.53 4.42 -2.56
CA LEU A 983 -20.67 3.57 -1.38
C LEU A 983 -19.44 2.66 -1.17
N VAL A 984 -18.89 2.10 -2.24
CA VAL A 984 -17.67 1.27 -2.21
C VAL A 984 -16.47 2.12 -1.83
N LEU A 985 -16.28 3.28 -2.47
CA LEU A 985 -15.15 4.18 -2.16
C LEU A 985 -15.21 4.70 -0.72
N ALA A 986 -16.38 5.10 -0.23
CA ALA A 986 -16.58 5.50 1.16
C ALA A 986 -16.36 4.33 2.13
N SER A 987 -16.61 3.10 1.70
CA SER A 987 -16.33 1.90 2.50
C SER A 987 -14.83 1.59 2.59
N LEU A 988 -13.97 2.13 1.71
CA LEU A 988 -12.53 1.88 1.79
C LEU A 988 -11.85 2.54 2.99
N SER A 989 -12.44 3.63 3.51
CA SER A 989 -11.95 4.34 4.69
C SER A 989 -12.60 3.87 6.00
N THR A 990 -13.63 3.01 5.93
CA THR A 990 -14.26 2.48 7.16
C THR A 990 -13.45 1.33 7.75
N ARG A 991 -13.29 1.35 9.07
CA ARG A 991 -12.72 0.22 9.82
C ARG A 991 -13.79 -0.80 10.22
N ALA A 992 -15.08 -0.48 10.12
CA ALA A 992 -16.15 -1.38 10.51
C ALA A 992 -16.38 -2.49 9.46
N LYS A 993 -16.51 -3.75 9.91
CA LYS A 993 -16.83 -4.91 9.07
C LYS A 993 -15.86 -5.09 7.88
N PRO A 994 -14.54 -5.08 8.14
CA PRO A 994 -13.52 -5.01 7.09
C PRO A 994 -13.54 -6.24 6.18
N LEU A 995 -13.93 -7.42 6.68
CA LEU A 995 -14.05 -8.62 5.85
C LEU A 995 -15.11 -8.46 4.76
N GLN A 996 -16.28 -7.94 5.12
CA GLN A 996 -17.37 -7.78 4.15
C GLN A 996 -17.06 -6.68 3.13
N VAL A 997 -16.26 -5.68 3.50
CA VAL A 997 -15.73 -4.69 2.55
C VAL A 997 -14.67 -5.32 1.63
N ILE A 998 -13.74 -6.12 2.17
CA ILE A 998 -12.76 -6.88 1.39
C ILE A 998 -13.46 -7.81 0.40
N GLU A 999 -14.45 -8.58 0.84
CA GLU A 999 -15.29 -9.45 0.00
C GLU A 999 -16.02 -8.64 -1.07
N ALA A 1000 -16.60 -7.49 -0.73
CA ALA A 1000 -17.32 -6.65 -1.68
C ALA A 1000 -16.40 -6.06 -2.76
N VAL A 1001 -15.22 -5.54 -2.37
CA VAL A 1001 -14.24 -4.98 -3.30
C VAL A 1001 -13.65 -6.08 -4.17
N LEU A 1002 -13.33 -7.24 -3.59
CA LEU A 1002 -12.83 -8.41 -4.31
C LEU A 1002 -13.84 -8.89 -5.37
N LEU A 1003 -15.12 -9.01 -5.02
CA LEU A 1003 -16.19 -9.40 -5.95
C LEU A 1003 -16.41 -8.34 -7.05
N LEU A 1004 -16.33 -7.06 -6.71
CA LEU A 1004 -16.49 -5.97 -7.68
C LEU A 1004 -15.30 -5.89 -8.65
N MET A 1005 -14.08 -6.16 -8.19
CA MET A 1005 -12.90 -6.20 -9.07
C MET A 1005 -12.93 -7.39 -10.04
N GLU A 1006 -13.47 -8.53 -9.62
CA GLU A 1006 -13.68 -9.68 -10.51
C GLU A 1006 -14.81 -9.40 -11.53
N TRP A 1007 -15.85 -8.67 -11.13
CA TRP A 1007 -16.99 -8.33 -11.98
C TRP A 1007 -17.32 -6.82 -11.97
N PRO A 1008 -16.47 -5.97 -12.57
CA PRO A 1008 -16.57 -4.52 -12.47
C PRO A 1008 -17.80 -3.96 -13.17
N PHE A 1009 -18.26 -2.80 -12.74
CA PHE A 1009 -19.36 -2.10 -13.41
C PHE A 1009 -19.02 -1.80 -14.88
N PRO A 1010 -20.02 -1.79 -15.78
CA PRO A 1010 -19.82 -1.30 -17.14
C PRO A 1010 -19.37 0.17 -17.09
N SER A 1011 -18.12 0.46 -17.46
CA SER A 1011 -17.55 1.81 -17.47
C SER A 1011 -17.49 2.37 -18.90
N ASN A 1012 -17.59 3.70 -19.01
CA ASN A 1012 -17.37 4.42 -20.25
C ASN A 1012 -15.84 4.57 -20.47
N PRO A 1013 -15.28 4.27 -21.65
CA PRO A 1013 -13.83 4.38 -21.92
C PRO A 1013 -13.20 5.75 -21.63
N TYR A 1014 -14.00 6.82 -21.43
CA TYR A 1014 -13.53 8.16 -21.07
C TYR A 1014 -13.43 8.45 -19.55
N GLN A 1015 -13.84 7.52 -18.68
CA GLN A 1015 -13.71 7.66 -17.23
C GLN A 1015 -12.55 6.81 -16.70
N SER A 1016 -11.76 7.37 -15.78
CA SER A 1016 -10.64 6.69 -15.12
C SER A 1016 -11.09 5.37 -14.49
N GLU A 1017 -10.65 4.25 -15.07
CA GLU A 1017 -10.88 2.90 -14.57
C GLU A 1017 -10.18 2.75 -13.19
N PRO A 1018 -10.92 2.51 -12.09
CA PRO A 1018 -10.34 2.54 -10.75
C PRO A 1018 -9.76 1.18 -10.31
N SER A 1019 -9.81 0.10 -11.10
CA SER A 1019 -9.40 -1.24 -10.66
C SER A 1019 -7.97 -1.30 -10.17
N PHE A 1020 -7.04 -0.54 -10.77
CA PHE A 1020 -5.66 -0.49 -10.26
C PHE A 1020 -5.60 0.14 -8.84
N VAL A 1021 -6.30 1.24 -8.61
CA VAL A 1021 -6.36 1.92 -7.30
C VAL A 1021 -7.07 1.03 -6.26
N LEU A 1022 -8.19 0.41 -6.66
CA LEU A 1022 -8.93 -0.54 -5.83
C LEU A 1022 -8.08 -1.78 -5.51
N SER A 1023 -7.23 -2.24 -6.42
CA SER A 1023 -6.33 -3.38 -6.19
C SER A 1023 -5.29 -3.10 -5.11
N GLY A 1024 -4.70 -1.90 -5.11
CA GLY A 1024 -3.79 -1.46 -4.06
C GLY A 1024 -4.51 -1.32 -2.72
N ALA A 1025 -5.68 -0.68 -2.72
CA ALA A 1025 -6.50 -0.52 -1.52
C ALA A 1025 -6.93 -1.87 -0.93
N LEU A 1026 -7.33 -2.83 -1.76
CA LEU A 1026 -7.73 -4.18 -1.36
C LEU A 1026 -6.59 -4.93 -0.67
N VAL A 1027 -5.39 -4.94 -1.25
CA VAL A 1027 -4.21 -5.59 -0.66
C VAL A 1027 -3.84 -4.94 0.67
N HIS A 1028 -3.75 -3.61 0.72
CA HIS A 1028 -3.41 -2.91 1.95
C HIS A 1028 -4.47 -3.11 3.04
N MET A 1029 -5.75 -3.11 2.69
CA MET A 1029 -6.83 -3.41 3.63
C MET A 1029 -6.74 -4.86 4.13
N ALA A 1030 -6.53 -5.83 3.26
CA ALA A 1030 -6.34 -7.24 3.65
C ALA A 1030 -5.11 -7.44 4.55
N MET A 1031 -4.01 -6.72 4.28
CA MET A 1031 -2.80 -6.75 5.10
C MET A 1031 -2.97 -6.06 6.45
N GLN A 1032 -3.59 -4.88 6.48
CA GLN A 1032 -3.98 -4.18 7.71
C GLN A 1032 -4.91 -5.02 8.56
N ASN A 1033 -5.67 -5.94 7.94
CA ASN A 1033 -6.52 -6.92 8.58
C ASN A 1033 -5.86 -8.29 8.79
N GLY A 1034 -4.54 -8.43 8.61
CA GLY A 1034 -3.82 -9.66 9.00
C GLY A 1034 -4.13 -10.90 8.16
N LEU A 1035 -4.79 -10.76 6.99
CA LEU A 1035 -5.09 -11.89 6.11
C LEU A 1035 -3.81 -12.56 5.55
N HIS A 1036 -2.74 -11.78 5.37
CA HIS A 1036 -1.41 -12.24 4.93
C HIS A 1036 -0.62 -13.06 5.95
N THR A 1037 -1.03 -13.04 7.22
CA THR A 1037 -0.42 -13.80 8.32
C THR A 1037 -1.49 -14.52 9.15
N PRO A 1038 -2.32 -15.38 8.50
CA PRO A 1038 -3.55 -15.91 9.11
C PRO A 1038 -3.27 -16.82 10.31
N TYR A 1039 -2.05 -17.34 10.43
CA TYR A 1039 -1.52 -18.15 11.53
C TYR A 1039 -1.02 -17.31 12.72
N LEU A 1040 -0.69 -16.02 12.53
CA LEU A 1040 -0.40 -15.05 13.59
C LEU A 1040 -1.68 -14.42 14.16
N GLY A 1041 -2.86 -14.93 13.81
CA GLY A 1041 -4.15 -14.36 14.21
C GLY A 1041 -4.29 -14.11 15.72
N LYS A 1042 -3.49 -14.76 16.57
CA LYS A 1042 -3.47 -14.52 18.03
C LYS A 1042 -2.51 -13.40 18.50
N GLU A 1043 -1.68 -12.86 17.62
CA GLU A 1043 -0.57 -11.93 17.92
C GLU A 1043 -0.73 -10.53 17.27
N ILE A 1044 -1.88 -10.23 16.65
CA ILE A 1044 -2.21 -8.90 16.11
C ILE A 1044 -3.40 -8.32 16.89
N PRO A 1045 -3.17 -7.69 18.07
CA PRO A 1045 -4.24 -7.28 18.97
C PRO A 1045 -5.14 -6.16 18.40
N LYS A 1046 -4.67 -5.43 17.38
CA LYS A 1046 -5.35 -4.24 16.82
C LYS A 1046 -6.60 -4.57 15.97
N LEU A 1047 -6.85 -5.84 15.64
CA LEU A 1047 -7.94 -6.27 14.75
C LEU A 1047 -9.08 -7.04 15.43
N GLU A 1048 -8.92 -7.42 16.70
CA GLU A 1048 -9.95 -8.17 17.44
C GLU A 1048 -11.20 -7.33 17.76
N ALA A 1049 -11.12 -5.99 17.66
CA ALA A 1049 -12.17 -5.08 18.13
C ALA A 1049 -13.36 -4.90 17.16
N GLN A 1050 -13.27 -5.41 15.93
CA GLN A 1050 -14.29 -5.17 14.90
C GLN A 1050 -14.74 -6.48 14.27
N SER A 1051 -15.84 -7.03 14.82
CA SER A 1051 -16.84 -7.89 14.16
C SER A 1051 -16.36 -9.04 13.26
N SER A 1052 -16.79 -10.27 13.56
CA SER A 1052 -16.79 -11.46 12.67
C SER A 1052 -15.44 -12.02 12.18
N PHE A 1053 -14.31 -11.32 12.40
CA PHE A 1053 -12.99 -11.72 11.88
C PHE A 1053 -12.48 -13.08 12.40
N PHE A 1054 -12.85 -13.46 13.63
CA PHE A 1054 -12.29 -14.62 14.35
C PHE A 1054 -13.19 -15.87 14.41
N GLU A 1055 -14.41 -15.82 13.87
CA GLU A 1055 -15.25 -17.02 13.73
C GLU A 1055 -14.77 -17.90 12.56
N SER A 1056 -14.14 -17.28 11.56
CA SER A 1056 -13.57 -17.99 10.40
C SER A 1056 -12.31 -18.78 10.77
N SER A 1057 -12.18 -19.99 10.21
CA SER A 1057 -11.00 -20.82 10.44
C SER A 1057 -9.75 -20.17 9.83
N THR A 1058 -8.57 -20.53 10.34
CA THR A 1058 -7.28 -20.11 9.73
C THR A 1058 -7.25 -20.46 8.23
N VAL A 1059 -7.85 -21.58 7.83
CA VAL A 1059 -7.98 -22.01 6.43
C VAL A 1059 -8.83 -21.04 5.61
N GLU A 1060 -9.95 -20.55 6.15
CA GLU A 1060 -10.83 -19.59 5.47
C GLU A 1060 -10.18 -18.22 5.29
N ARG A 1061 -9.42 -17.74 6.28
CA ARG A 1061 -8.63 -16.50 6.16
C ARG A 1061 -7.51 -16.64 5.14
N THR A 1062 -6.80 -17.77 5.14
CA THR A 1062 -5.81 -18.07 4.09
C THR A 1062 -6.47 -18.15 2.72
N ARG A 1063 -7.66 -18.76 2.61
CA ARG A 1063 -8.42 -18.83 1.36
C ARG A 1063 -8.77 -17.44 0.84
N LEU A 1064 -9.28 -16.56 1.69
CA LEU A 1064 -9.60 -15.18 1.33
C LEU A 1064 -8.35 -14.38 0.93
N TRP A 1065 -7.23 -14.55 1.66
CA TRP A 1065 -5.95 -13.95 1.31
C TRP A 1065 -5.45 -14.39 -0.07
N VAL A 1066 -5.50 -15.69 -0.36
CA VAL A 1066 -5.08 -16.23 -1.66
C VAL A 1066 -5.92 -15.66 -2.79
N TYR A 1067 -7.24 -15.52 -2.61
CA TYR A 1067 -8.07 -14.83 -3.60
C TYR A 1067 -7.71 -13.34 -3.76
N VAL A 1068 -7.43 -12.63 -2.67
CA VAL A 1068 -6.95 -11.23 -2.73
C VAL A 1068 -5.66 -11.12 -3.54
N VAL A 1069 -4.69 -12.00 -3.32
CA VAL A 1069 -3.41 -12.00 -4.06
C VAL A 1069 -3.63 -12.29 -5.54
N ILE A 1070 -4.44 -13.31 -5.87
CA ILE A 1070 -4.73 -13.69 -7.25
C ILE A 1070 -5.44 -12.55 -7.99
N VAL A 1071 -6.51 -11.99 -7.42
CA VAL A 1071 -7.28 -10.90 -8.04
C VAL A 1071 -6.42 -9.65 -8.17
N TYR A 1072 -5.62 -9.30 -7.17
CA TYR A 1072 -4.65 -8.20 -7.26
C TYR A 1072 -3.66 -8.39 -8.41
N GLN A 1073 -3.02 -9.56 -8.48
CA GLN A 1073 -2.04 -9.85 -9.53
C GLN A 1073 -2.70 -9.78 -10.92
N ARG A 1074 -3.88 -10.38 -11.08
CA ARG A 1074 -4.66 -10.30 -12.33
C ARG A 1074 -5.05 -8.87 -12.69
N SER A 1075 -5.52 -8.06 -11.74
CA SER A 1075 -5.87 -6.66 -12.00
C SER A 1075 -4.65 -5.81 -12.39
N CYS A 1076 -3.52 -5.98 -11.72
CA CYS A 1076 -2.26 -5.35 -12.13
C CYS A 1076 -1.88 -5.79 -13.56
N SER A 1077 -1.92 -7.09 -13.84
CA SER A 1077 -1.63 -7.65 -15.16
C SER A 1077 -2.55 -7.12 -16.26
N GLY A 1078 -3.87 -7.08 -15.99
CA GLY A 1078 -4.88 -6.55 -16.90
C GLY A 1078 -4.75 -5.05 -17.16
N CYS A 1079 -4.30 -4.27 -16.17
CA CYS A 1079 -4.01 -2.84 -16.31
C CYS A 1079 -2.61 -2.55 -16.90
N GLY A 1080 -1.81 -3.59 -17.21
CA GLY A 1080 -0.46 -3.44 -17.76
C GLY A 1080 0.61 -2.99 -16.75
N TYR A 1081 0.34 -3.11 -15.45
CA TYR A 1081 1.27 -2.80 -14.36
C TYR A 1081 1.87 -4.09 -13.78
N PRO A 1082 3.17 -4.12 -13.44
CA PRO A 1082 3.74 -5.27 -12.76
C PRO A 1082 3.16 -5.37 -11.34
N PRO A 1083 2.63 -6.53 -10.91
CA PRO A 1083 2.24 -6.70 -9.52
C PRO A 1083 3.47 -6.60 -8.60
N LEU A 1084 3.39 -5.72 -7.61
CA LEU A 1084 4.48 -5.46 -6.65
C LEU A 1084 4.52 -6.48 -5.52
N LEU A 1085 3.38 -7.11 -5.22
CA LEU A 1085 3.26 -8.18 -4.24
C LEU A 1085 3.63 -9.53 -4.87
N SER A 1086 4.75 -10.15 -4.46
CA SER A 1086 5.08 -11.55 -4.82
C SER A 1086 4.39 -12.48 -3.83
N ALA A 1087 3.65 -13.49 -4.31
CA ALA A 1087 3.11 -14.48 -3.38
C ALA A 1087 4.23 -15.34 -2.76
N ASP A 1088 5.37 -15.51 -3.46
CA ASP A 1088 6.55 -16.26 -2.99
C ASP A 1088 7.08 -15.74 -1.65
N ALA A 1089 6.99 -14.42 -1.43
CA ALA A 1089 7.37 -13.76 -0.19
C ALA A 1089 6.65 -14.30 1.05
N TYR A 1090 5.45 -14.87 0.85
CA TYR A 1090 4.58 -15.38 1.91
C TYR A 1090 4.49 -16.90 1.86
N THR A 1091 4.46 -17.49 0.66
CA THR A 1091 4.43 -18.95 0.52
C THR A 1091 5.72 -19.61 1.00
N ASP A 1092 6.83 -18.90 1.18
CA ASP A 1092 8.07 -19.47 1.73
C ASP A 1092 8.09 -19.69 3.25
N GLN A 1093 7.09 -19.19 3.97
CA GLN A 1093 6.93 -19.41 5.41
C GLN A 1093 6.37 -20.82 5.67
N GLU A 1094 7.10 -21.67 6.40
CA GLU A 1094 6.71 -23.07 6.68
C GLU A 1094 5.28 -23.22 7.21
N GLN A 1095 4.85 -22.30 8.09
CA GLN A 1095 3.50 -22.32 8.66
C GLN A 1095 2.43 -22.07 7.59
N LEU A 1096 2.67 -21.14 6.65
CA LEU A 1096 1.73 -20.87 5.57
C LEU A 1096 1.71 -22.02 4.54
N LYS A 1097 2.86 -22.64 4.23
CA LYS A 1097 2.94 -23.83 3.37
C LYS A 1097 2.00 -24.94 3.85
N SER A 1098 1.99 -25.22 5.16
CA SER A 1098 1.14 -26.26 5.75
C SER A 1098 -0.37 -25.99 5.64
N ILE A 1099 -0.77 -24.71 5.61
CA ILE A 1099 -2.18 -24.31 5.49
C ILE A 1099 -2.60 -24.21 4.02
N LEU A 1100 -1.70 -23.82 3.13
CA LEU A 1100 -1.93 -23.80 1.68
C LEU A 1100 -2.25 -25.20 1.14
N LEU A 1101 -1.59 -26.23 1.68
CA LEU A 1101 -1.88 -27.64 1.37
C LEU A 1101 -3.31 -28.08 1.77
N GLN A 1102 -3.97 -27.36 2.69
CA GLN A 1102 -5.34 -27.64 3.12
C GLN A 1102 -6.40 -26.93 2.25
N LEU A 1103 -5.99 -26.04 1.34
CA LEU A 1103 -6.90 -25.36 0.41
C LEU A 1103 -7.30 -26.29 -0.74
N PRO A 1104 -8.45 -26.02 -1.41
CA PRO A 1104 -8.83 -26.77 -2.61
C PRO A 1104 -7.72 -26.75 -3.67
N THR A 1105 -7.47 -27.91 -4.30
CA THR A 1105 -6.37 -28.09 -5.28
C THR A 1105 -6.45 -27.09 -6.44
N ASP A 1106 -7.66 -26.79 -6.90
CA ASP A 1106 -7.94 -25.76 -7.91
C ASP A 1106 -7.48 -24.36 -7.50
N LEU A 1107 -7.53 -24.02 -6.21
CA LEU A 1107 -7.07 -22.73 -5.71
C LEU A 1107 -5.54 -22.70 -5.58
N GLN A 1108 -4.94 -23.83 -5.17
CA GLN A 1108 -3.48 -23.97 -5.14
C GLN A 1108 -2.88 -23.80 -6.55
N VAL A 1109 -3.49 -24.46 -7.55
CA VAL A 1109 -3.09 -24.33 -8.96
C VAL A 1109 -3.29 -22.90 -9.47
N GLN A 1110 -4.41 -22.25 -9.14
CA GLN A 1110 -4.64 -20.85 -9.54
C GLN A 1110 -3.61 -19.87 -8.95
N LEU A 1111 -3.18 -20.09 -7.71
CA LEU A 1111 -2.12 -19.28 -7.09
C LEU A 1111 -0.78 -19.47 -7.80
N GLN A 1112 -0.41 -20.72 -8.13
CA GLN A 1112 0.81 -21.02 -8.88
C GLN A 1112 0.78 -20.41 -10.29
N LEU A 1113 -0.35 -20.51 -11.00
CA LEU A 1113 -0.54 -19.86 -12.30
C LEU A 1113 -0.38 -18.34 -12.20
N SER A 1114 -1.01 -17.73 -11.20
CA SER A 1114 -0.94 -16.28 -10.97
C SER A 1114 0.50 -15.82 -10.69
N ASN A 1115 1.28 -16.60 -9.93
CA ASN A 1115 2.70 -16.31 -9.68
C ASN A 1115 3.56 -16.41 -10.95
N ILE A 1116 3.32 -17.43 -11.79
CA ILE A 1116 4.02 -17.59 -13.07
C ILE A 1116 3.75 -16.37 -13.96
N MET A 1117 2.49 -15.93 -14.06
CA MET A 1117 2.11 -14.74 -14.83
C MET A 1117 2.74 -13.45 -14.28
N ALA A 1118 2.68 -13.25 -12.96
CA ALA A 1118 3.30 -12.12 -12.27
C ALA A 1118 4.84 -12.08 -12.46
N GLY A 1119 5.48 -13.25 -12.38
CA GLY A 1119 6.91 -13.43 -12.66
C GLY A 1119 7.26 -13.03 -14.09
N ALA A 1120 6.53 -13.56 -15.08
CA ALA A 1120 6.71 -13.22 -16.49
C ALA A 1120 6.59 -11.71 -16.71
N GLN A 1121 5.57 -11.05 -16.16
CA GLN A 1121 5.34 -9.62 -16.37
C GLN A 1121 6.45 -8.72 -15.79
N ARG A 1122 6.97 -9.05 -14.60
CA ARG A 1122 8.09 -8.33 -13.99
C ARG A 1122 9.33 -8.33 -14.87
N ILE A 1123 9.59 -9.44 -15.56
CA ILE A 1123 10.70 -9.57 -16.51
C ILE A 1123 10.49 -8.63 -17.70
N PHE A 1124 9.27 -8.59 -18.28
CA PHE A 1124 9.00 -7.71 -19.43
C PHE A 1124 9.14 -6.22 -19.10
N VAL A 1125 8.73 -5.80 -17.90
CA VAL A 1125 8.93 -4.41 -17.45
C VAL A 1125 10.41 -4.07 -17.26
N GLN A 1126 11.22 -5.01 -16.76
CA GLN A 1126 12.68 -4.81 -16.63
C GLN A 1126 13.39 -4.63 -17.98
N PHE A 1127 12.79 -5.07 -19.09
CA PHE A 1127 13.35 -4.92 -20.45
C PHE A 1127 12.72 -3.79 -21.26
N ASN A 1128 12.24 -2.74 -20.58
CA ASN A 1128 11.83 -1.45 -21.17
C ASN A 1128 10.61 -1.51 -22.12
N SER A 1129 9.79 -2.55 -22.02
CA SER A 1129 8.50 -2.63 -22.70
C SER A 1129 7.45 -1.93 -21.84
N GLN A 1130 7.31 -0.61 -21.98
CA GLN A 1130 6.30 0.13 -21.22
C GLN A 1130 4.91 -0.31 -21.68
N LYS A 1131 4.26 -1.14 -20.84
CA LYS A 1131 2.87 -1.62 -20.95
C LYS A 1131 2.64 -2.74 -21.98
N LEU A 1132 3.16 -3.93 -21.65
CA LEU A 1132 2.63 -5.18 -22.20
C LEU A 1132 1.54 -5.71 -21.28
N THR A 1133 0.33 -5.83 -21.80
CA THR A 1133 -0.76 -6.54 -21.12
C THR A 1133 -0.56 -8.04 -21.34
N ILE A 1134 -0.49 -8.80 -20.26
CA ILE A 1134 -0.48 -10.27 -20.33
C ILE A 1134 -1.94 -10.72 -20.25
N GLN A 1135 -2.43 -11.34 -21.32
CA GLN A 1135 -3.76 -11.95 -21.35
C GLN A 1135 -3.68 -13.46 -21.14
#